data_AF-A0A9Q4SUE0-F1
#
_entry.id   AF-A0A9Q4SUE0-F1
#
_cell.length_a   1.000
_cell.length_b   1.000
_cell.length_c   1.000
_cell.angle_alpha   90.00
_cell.angle_beta   90.00
_cell.angle_gamma   90.00
#
_symmetry.space_group_name_H-M   'P 1'
#
loop_
_entity.id
_entity.type
_entity.pdbx_description
1 polymer ?
#
loop_
_entity_poly.entity_id
_entity_poly.type
_entity_poly.pdbx_seq_one_letter_code
_entity_poly.pdbx_strand_id
1 'polypeptide(L)'
;FSVLSTLNMATVVQADPSAHIVVQQQQKNSSVDILNIAAAINGYSSNSLTSFDVSEAGLILNNSPDGADTQLSGHIDGNSNLSSGAAKEITLEVNAKKAITLNGPVEVAGTKARVILSNPAGIICSSCNFLSADRVVLTTGKVNTQNDTVDSYKVEKGNITVKGNATFDKSAQQIDLIARNVSIESPLDASGINVNVITGANEVKAQDNTVVAQKPTGVASKYSLQIVKNAGVRSSSLKFIGTEANSPLKNNGNVETAGGGIELIHSGALDNNKGNFLSEGDIYFAFDKGVTNSTGEIQSTKTISIETKEAKVDNISGGNISADGNVIINSGEFKNNASYIASKDKLDIQTNGKPITNTATVGEGVGISATNGIKINSGLFNNKEGQINSKSVIDINTNLKDFNNIDAYIDASGDISINSGAMNNTHSRLRSVTRVEIDTNGKALKNTGMTADTASDDSLGILSGLDGMTVNIAGLNNDQGIIATDGDMNFTNKGDITNKWGHIKSGGYLTFSSDKIKNLYGGLASKTGANVTFSQTLDNNFGVFYLEGDSVTISAPYINNNKGVIKGDAIYFKTDKFNNTSGFVITEQKLEIDTPELTNNSSLDFKTEMGFYLGQPDQKGGLISKGEMKLSGNKLVSNKGRIVTENGDMELKFTSVDNTSGTIASHKNASVVTSTFTNSQGTLFGQDKLTLQTDTLKNNSTGSVESNTLKGVIASSGDTEVTVNRDFENNGVISGVEHLRVNINGKYTNASNSIMSGKNSFELGVTGNIINRGILNSIKDTTISGENITNEKSGIIVGRESITIDNKGTFTNKGKVVGPLNK
;
A
#
# COMPACT_ATOMS: atom_id res chain seq x y z
N PHE A 1 -55.05 38.42 -53.35
CA PHE A 1 -55.73 38.17 -54.63
C PHE A 1 -55.64 36.68 -54.89
N SER A 2 -56.63 35.88 -54.45
CA SER A 2 -57.88 35.47 -55.15
C SER A 2 -57.67 34.15 -55.93
N VAL A 3 -58.52 33.12 -55.97
CA VAL A 3 -59.80 32.71 -55.35
C VAL A 3 -60.17 31.32 -55.99
N LEU A 4 -60.75 30.38 -55.21
CA LEU A 4 -61.67 29.23 -55.52
C LEU A 4 -61.30 28.13 -56.57
N SER A 5 -61.24 26.81 -56.22
CA SER A 5 -62.27 25.72 -56.10
C SER A 5 -62.82 25.19 -57.47
N THR A 6 -62.97 23.89 -57.85
CA THR A 6 -63.66 22.69 -57.27
C THR A 6 -63.42 21.40 -58.11
N LEU A 7 -63.71 20.22 -57.49
CA LEU A 7 -64.00 18.79 -57.89
C LEU A 7 -64.28 18.42 -59.39
N ASN A 8 -64.18 17.18 -59.94
CA ASN A 8 -64.50 15.81 -59.47
C ASN A 8 -63.94 14.65 -60.37
N MET A 9 -64.11 13.39 -59.91
CA MET A 9 -63.75 11.99 -60.39
C MET A 9 -64.03 11.62 -61.89
N ALA A 10 -63.65 10.48 -62.54
CA ALA A 10 -63.38 9.07 -62.16
C ALA A 10 -62.72 8.22 -63.31
N THR A 11 -62.09 7.07 -62.97
CA THR A 11 -61.90 5.76 -63.71
C THR A 11 -61.07 5.68 -65.03
N VAL A 12 -60.29 4.64 -65.44
CA VAL A 12 -59.92 3.24 -65.03
C VAL A 12 -58.71 2.77 -65.90
N VAL A 13 -57.92 1.75 -65.45
CA VAL A 13 -57.32 0.55 -66.14
C VAL A 13 -56.17 0.00 -65.25
N GLN A 14 -56.31 -1.05 -64.41
CA GLN A 14 -56.32 -2.54 -64.60
C GLN A 14 -55.03 -3.13 -65.24
N ALA A 15 -54.44 -4.27 -64.88
CA ALA A 15 -54.12 -5.07 -63.67
C ALA A 15 -53.14 -6.18 -64.16
N ASP A 16 -52.19 -6.68 -63.35
CA ASP A 16 -51.77 -8.11 -63.32
C ASP A 16 -50.82 -8.41 -62.11
N PRO A 17 -50.54 -9.66 -61.71
CA PRO A 17 -51.25 -10.35 -60.63
C PRO A 17 -50.28 -10.96 -59.58
N SER A 18 -50.69 -11.06 -58.32
CA SER A 18 -50.36 -12.12 -57.35
C SER A 18 -50.66 -11.61 -55.94
N ALA A 19 -51.83 -12.04 -55.43
CA ALA A 19 -52.31 -11.91 -54.05
C ALA A 19 -52.21 -10.51 -53.41
N HIS A 20 -52.97 -9.56 -53.97
CA HIS A 20 -53.37 -8.36 -53.26
C HIS A 20 -54.37 -8.73 -52.15
N ILE A 21 -53.97 -8.61 -50.88
CA ILE A 21 -54.93 -8.51 -49.78
C ILE A 21 -55.47 -7.08 -49.81
N VAL A 22 -56.68 -6.93 -50.36
CA VAL A 22 -57.51 -5.75 -50.11
C VAL A 22 -57.88 -5.81 -48.63
N VAL A 23 -57.42 -4.82 -47.85
CA VAL A 23 -57.89 -4.58 -46.49
C VAL A 23 -59.41 -4.42 -46.57
N GLN A 24 -60.17 -5.42 -46.12
CA GLN A 24 -61.59 -5.24 -45.87
C GLN A 24 -61.71 -4.38 -44.60
N GLN A 25 -61.77 -3.06 -44.77
CA GLN A 25 -62.23 -2.15 -43.73
C GLN A 25 -63.69 -2.48 -43.41
N GLN A 26 -63.94 -3.26 -42.37
CA GLN A 26 -65.28 -3.33 -41.78
C GLN A 26 -65.55 -1.97 -41.10
N GLN A 27 -66.47 -1.18 -41.68
CA GLN A 27 -66.97 0.03 -41.02
C GLN A 27 -67.97 -0.32 -39.91
N LYS A 28 -67.66 0.07 -38.66
CA LYS A 28 -68.64 0.54 -37.67
C LYS A 28 -67.99 1.42 -36.59
N ASN A 29 -68.49 2.66 -36.45
CA ASN A 29 -68.34 3.64 -35.35
C ASN A 29 -66.97 3.98 -34.74
N SER A 30 -65.86 3.48 -35.27
CA SER A 30 -64.51 3.65 -34.72
C SER A 30 -63.55 4.17 -35.79
N SER A 31 -62.66 5.09 -35.41
CA SER A 31 -61.59 5.63 -36.27
C SER A 31 -60.35 4.72 -36.36
N VAL A 32 -60.41 3.52 -35.77
CA VAL A 32 -59.32 2.54 -35.69
C VAL A 32 -59.32 1.65 -36.94
N ASP A 33 -58.14 1.43 -37.53
CA ASP A 33 -58.00 0.51 -38.67
C ASP A 33 -58.01 -0.96 -38.20
N ILE A 34 -58.65 -1.86 -38.98
CA ILE A 34 -58.64 -3.30 -38.73
C ILE A 34 -57.99 -4.01 -39.92
N LEU A 35 -56.94 -4.78 -39.67
CA LEU A 35 -56.27 -5.63 -40.63
C LEU A 35 -56.63 -7.10 -40.36
N ASN A 36 -57.49 -7.67 -41.21
CA ASN A 36 -57.65 -9.12 -41.30
C ASN A 36 -56.37 -9.73 -41.87
N ILE A 37 -55.56 -10.33 -40.99
CA ILE A 37 -54.31 -10.97 -41.36
C ILE A 37 -54.55 -12.12 -42.36
N ALA A 38 -53.53 -12.46 -43.13
CA ALA A 38 -53.53 -13.57 -44.07
C ALA A 38 -53.75 -14.91 -43.35
N ALA A 39 -54.19 -15.93 -44.10
CA ALA A 39 -54.36 -17.30 -43.59
C ALA A 39 -53.08 -17.80 -42.90
N ALA A 40 -53.24 -18.46 -41.76
CA ALA A 40 -52.13 -19.05 -41.03
C ALA A 40 -51.79 -20.44 -41.58
N ILE A 41 -50.56 -20.61 -42.10
CA ILE A 41 -50.00 -21.91 -42.51
C ILE A 41 -49.04 -22.34 -41.42
N ASN A 42 -49.29 -23.50 -40.79
CA ASN A 42 -48.52 -23.98 -39.63
C ASN A 42 -48.38 -22.96 -38.47
N GLY A 43 -49.36 -22.06 -38.34
CA GLY A 43 -49.35 -20.98 -37.34
C GLY A 43 -48.58 -19.71 -37.76
N TYR A 44 -48.08 -19.64 -38.99
CA TYR A 44 -47.41 -18.46 -39.55
C TYR A 44 -48.32 -17.71 -40.53
N SER A 45 -48.49 -16.41 -40.32
CA SER A 45 -49.26 -15.50 -41.19
C SER A 45 -48.33 -14.46 -41.80
N SER A 46 -48.14 -14.50 -43.12
CA SER A 46 -47.29 -13.54 -43.87
C SER A 46 -48.13 -12.49 -44.58
N ASN A 47 -47.83 -11.22 -44.31
CA ASN A 47 -48.58 -10.08 -44.84
C ASN A 47 -47.59 -9.12 -45.51
N SER A 48 -47.54 -9.10 -46.84
CA SER A 48 -46.68 -8.21 -47.62
C SER A 48 -47.39 -6.92 -47.97
N LEU A 49 -46.78 -5.77 -47.64
CA LEU A 49 -47.36 -4.43 -47.74
C LEU A 49 -46.41 -3.50 -48.49
N THR A 50 -46.94 -2.54 -49.26
CA THR A 50 -46.14 -1.53 -49.98
C THR A 50 -46.06 -0.19 -49.25
N SER A 51 -46.97 0.03 -48.31
CA SER A 51 -47.02 1.16 -47.36
C SER A 51 -47.67 0.68 -46.07
N PHE A 52 -47.25 1.25 -44.94
CA PHE A 52 -47.83 0.93 -43.63
C PHE A 52 -47.53 2.09 -42.69
N ASP A 53 -48.56 2.72 -42.15
CA ASP A 53 -48.43 3.68 -41.06
C ASP A 53 -49.58 3.40 -40.10
N VAL A 54 -49.34 3.54 -38.80
CA VAL A 54 -50.39 3.43 -37.78
C VAL A 54 -50.76 4.84 -37.34
N SER A 55 -52.04 5.19 -37.47
CA SER A 55 -52.57 6.47 -37.01
C SER A 55 -52.62 6.53 -35.48
N GLU A 56 -52.90 7.70 -34.90
CA GLU A 56 -53.11 7.84 -33.45
C GLU A 56 -54.27 6.99 -32.93
N ALA A 57 -55.26 6.70 -33.77
CA ALA A 57 -56.38 5.82 -33.41
C ALA A 57 -55.92 4.36 -33.22
N GLY A 58 -54.84 3.96 -33.89
CA GLY A 58 -54.28 2.62 -33.79
C GLY A 58 -54.73 1.65 -34.89
N LEU A 59 -54.27 0.41 -34.75
CA LEU A 59 -54.48 -0.70 -35.67
C LEU A 59 -54.82 -1.97 -34.89
N ILE A 60 -55.83 -2.70 -35.34
CA ILE A 60 -56.14 -4.04 -34.84
C ILE A 60 -55.69 -5.08 -35.87
N LEU A 61 -54.81 -5.99 -35.46
CA LEU A 61 -54.47 -7.22 -36.18
C LEU A 61 -55.50 -8.29 -35.79
N ASN A 62 -56.45 -8.58 -36.68
CA ASN A 62 -57.52 -9.53 -36.40
C ASN A 62 -57.03 -10.98 -36.51
N ASN A 63 -56.57 -11.54 -35.39
CA ASN A 63 -56.10 -12.92 -35.24
C ASN A 63 -57.17 -13.83 -34.59
N SER A 64 -58.45 -13.47 -34.72
CA SER A 64 -59.56 -14.27 -34.19
C SER A 64 -60.37 -14.92 -35.31
N PRO A 65 -60.45 -16.26 -35.39
CA PRO A 65 -61.34 -16.95 -36.34
C PRO A 65 -62.82 -16.66 -36.07
N ASP A 66 -63.20 -16.53 -34.79
CA ASP A 66 -64.60 -16.48 -34.33
C ASP A 66 -65.05 -15.09 -33.84
N GLY A 67 -64.19 -14.07 -33.96
CA GLY A 67 -64.41 -12.72 -33.42
C GLY A 67 -63.80 -12.53 -32.03
N ALA A 68 -63.58 -11.29 -31.61
CA ALA A 68 -62.93 -10.98 -30.33
C ALA A 68 -63.28 -9.59 -29.82
N ASP A 69 -63.26 -9.43 -28.50
CA ASP A 69 -63.32 -8.10 -27.88
C ASP A 69 -61.93 -7.46 -27.88
N THR A 70 -61.86 -6.22 -28.35
CA THR A 70 -60.63 -5.45 -28.48
C THR A 70 -60.67 -4.24 -27.55
N GLN A 71 -59.49 -3.84 -27.06
CA GLN A 71 -59.30 -2.64 -26.25
C GLN A 71 -59.51 -1.37 -27.08
N LEU A 72 -59.17 -1.39 -28.38
CA LEU A 72 -59.22 -0.20 -29.24
C LEU A 72 -60.59 0.08 -29.84
N SER A 73 -61.39 -0.94 -30.17
CA SER A 73 -62.63 -0.75 -30.93
C SER A 73 -63.84 -1.53 -30.39
N GLY A 74 -63.71 -2.23 -29.25
CA GLY A 74 -64.75 -3.13 -28.74
C GLY A 74 -64.81 -4.43 -29.56
N HIS A 75 -66.00 -5.03 -29.66
CA HIS A 75 -66.17 -6.30 -30.37
C HIS A 75 -65.94 -6.16 -31.88
N ILE A 76 -65.14 -7.07 -32.45
CA ILE A 76 -64.93 -7.20 -33.90
C ILE A 76 -65.35 -8.59 -34.38
N ASP A 77 -65.80 -8.68 -35.64
CA ASP A 77 -66.14 -9.96 -36.27
C ASP A 77 -64.89 -10.82 -36.52
N GLY A 78 -65.11 -12.13 -36.69
CA GLY A 78 -64.04 -13.09 -36.99
C GLY A 78 -63.38 -12.85 -38.35
N ASN A 79 -62.08 -13.10 -38.41
CA ASN A 79 -61.29 -13.08 -39.64
C ASN A 79 -61.49 -14.38 -40.43
N SER A 80 -62.25 -14.29 -41.52
CA SER A 80 -62.56 -15.41 -42.40
C SER A 80 -61.35 -16.05 -43.09
N ASN A 81 -60.18 -15.38 -43.10
CA ASN A 81 -58.93 -15.96 -43.60
C ASN A 81 -58.38 -17.08 -42.68
N LEU A 82 -58.80 -17.15 -41.42
CA LEU A 82 -58.23 -18.03 -40.38
C LEU A 82 -58.98 -19.36 -40.22
N SER A 83 -59.50 -19.92 -41.32
CA SER A 83 -60.18 -21.23 -41.31
C SER A 83 -59.31 -22.39 -40.80
N SER A 84 -57.99 -22.26 -40.87
CA SER A 84 -56.99 -23.20 -40.34
C SER A 84 -56.58 -22.94 -38.89
N GLY A 85 -57.21 -21.97 -38.21
CA GLY A 85 -56.88 -21.53 -36.87
C GLY A 85 -56.07 -20.22 -36.81
N ALA A 86 -55.93 -19.68 -35.60
CA ALA A 86 -55.20 -18.44 -35.36
C ALA A 86 -53.68 -18.59 -35.60
N ALA A 87 -53.04 -17.50 -36.01
CA ALA A 87 -51.59 -17.42 -36.15
C ALA A 87 -50.91 -17.36 -34.77
N LYS A 88 -49.75 -18.01 -34.66
CA LYS A 88 -48.78 -17.84 -33.56
C LYS A 88 -47.73 -16.79 -33.91
N GLU A 89 -47.47 -16.58 -35.19
CA GLU A 89 -46.52 -15.58 -35.70
C GLU A 89 -47.17 -14.80 -36.85
N ILE A 90 -47.22 -13.47 -36.72
CA ILE A 90 -47.79 -12.54 -37.68
C ILE A 90 -46.65 -11.66 -38.19
N THR A 91 -46.29 -11.80 -39.47
CA THR A 91 -45.29 -10.95 -40.11
C THR A 91 -45.97 -9.91 -40.99
N LEU A 92 -45.59 -8.65 -40.78
CA LEU A 92 -45.92 -7.48 -41.58
C LEU A 92 -44.65 -7.05 -42.32
N GLU A 93 -44.46 -7.53 -43.54
CA GLU A 93 -43.30 -7.20 -44.38
C GLU A 93 -43.61 -5.98 -45.25
N VAL A 94 -43.09 -4.82 -44.87
CA VAL A 94 -43.36 -3.56 -45.55
C VAL A 94 -42.19 -3.22 -46.48
N ASN A 95 -42.48 -3.19 -47.77
CA ASN A 95 -41.54 -2.79 -48.82
C ASN A 95 -41.69 -1.30 -49.18
N ALA A 96 -41.72 -0.44 -48.17
CA ALA A 96 -41.84 1.00 -48.35
C ALA A 96 -40.51 1.63 -48.78
N LYS A 97 -40.58 2.71 -49.56
CA LYS A 97 -39.37 3.49 -49.95
C LYS A 97 -38.85 4.40 -48.83
N LYS A 98 -39.67 4.65 -47.82
CA LYS A 98 -39.39 5.53 -46.67
C LYS A 98 -39.64 4.78 -45.37
N ALA A 99 -39.14 5.33 -44.27
CA ALA A 99 -39.47 4.83 -42.95
C ALA A 99 -40.99 4.86 -42.72
N ILE A 100 -41.49 3.83 -42.07
CA ILE A 100 -42.89 3.74 -41.61
C ILE A 100 -43.02 4.35 -40.23
N THR A 101 -44.20 4.82 -39.89
CA THR A 101 -44.48 5.52 -38.62
C THR A 101 -45.58 4.82 -37.84
N LEU A 102 -45.31 4.54 -36.57
CA LEU A 102 -46.25 4.03 -35.59
C LEU A 102 -46.66 5.15 -34.64
N ASN A 103 -47.79 5.81 -34.91
CA ASN A 103 -48.29 6.93 -34.09
C ASN A 103 -49.33 6.53 -33.05
N GLY A 104 -49.71 5.25 -32.97
CA GLY A 104 -50.72 4.76 -32.04
C GLY A 104 -50.58 3.27 -31.75
N PRO A 105 -51.55 2.70 -30.99
CA PRO A 105 -51.50 1.33 -30.54
C PRO A 105 -51.71 0.30 -31.68
N VAL A 106 -51.07 -0.86 -31.56
CA VAL A 106 -51.26 -2.05 -32.38
C VAL A 106 -51.74 -3.18 -31.48
N GLU A 107 -52.96 -3.64 -31.70
CA GLU A 107 -53.59 -4.69 -30.88
C GLU A 107 -53.70 -6.00 -31.65
N VAL A 108 -53.34 -7.12 -31.04
CA VAL A 108 -53.65 -8.46 -31.56
C VAL A 108 -54.99 -8.91 -31.00
N ALA A 109 -56.02 -8.95 -31.84
CA ALA A 109 -57.34 -9.41 -31.43
C ALA A 109 -57.42 -10.94 -31.46
N GLY A 110 -58.01 -11.54 -30.43
CA GLY A 110 -58.14 -12.99 -30.30
C GLY A 110 -56.91 -13.65 -29.67
N THR A 111 -56.34 -14.64 -30.34
CA THR A 111 -55.19 -15.38 -29.79
C THR A 111 -53.92 -14.52 -29.88
N LYS A 112 -53.16 -14.42 -28.78
CA LYS A 112 -51.87 -13.70 -28.77
C LYS A 112 -50.90 -14.33 -29.75
N ALA A 113 -50.08 -13.50 -30.39
CA ALA A 113 -49.08 -13.94 -31.35
C ALA A 113 -47.79 -13.13 -31.22
N ARG A 114 -46.68 -13.67 -31.74
CA ARG A 114 -45.50 -12.87 -32.06
C ARG A 114 -45.81 -11.96 -33.24
N VAL A 115 -45.59 -10.66 -33.09
CA VAL A 115 -45.78 -9.67 -34.15
C VAL A 115 -44.41 -9.22 -34.66
N ILE A 116 -44.15 -9.42 -35.95
CA ILE A 116 -42.92 -9.01 -36.62
C ILE A 116 -43.27 -7.93 -37.63
N LEU A 117 -42.77 -6.72 -37.41
CA LEU A 117 -42.89 -5.62 -38.36
C LEU A 117 -41.53 -5.33 -38.99
N SER A 118 -41.41 -5.60 -40.29
CA SER A 118 -40.19 -5.37 -41.06
C SER A 118 -40.35 -4.22 -42.04
N ASN A 119 -39.42 -3.27 -42.03
CA ASN A 119 -39.25 -2.30 -43.11
C ASN A 119 -37.78 -1.90 -43.30
N PRO A 120 -37.11 -2.35 -44.38
CA PRO A 120 -35.71 -1.99 -44.64
C PRO A 120 -35.42 -0.49 -44.81
N ALA A 121 -36.44 0.33 -45.07
CA ALA A 121 -36.27 1.78 -45.15
C ALA A 121 -36.27 2.48 -43.77
N GLY A 122 -36.68 1.79 -42.70
CA GLY A 122 -36.70 2.30 -41.32
C GLY A 122 -38.07 2.26 -40.63
N ILE A 123 -38.07 2.40 -39.31
CA ILE A 123 -39.29 2.40 -38.49
C ILE A 123 -39.19 3.55 -37.48
N ILE A 124 -40.24 4.37 -37.38
CA ILE A 124 -40.36 5.45 -36.39
C ILE A 124 -41.51 5.10 -35.47
N CYS A 125 -41.23 4.89 -34.19
CA CYS A 125 -42.22 4.78 -33.13
C CYS A 125 -42.44 6.17 -32.52
N SER A 126 -43.51 6.86 -32.91
CA SER A 126 -43.85 8.18 -32.36
C SER A 126 -44.69 8.08 -31.09
N SER A 127 -45.51 7.03 -30.95
CA SER A 127 -46.28 6.67 -29.74
C SER A 127 -46.71 5.20 -29.80
N CYS A 128 -45.78 4.31 -30.17
CA CYS A 128 -46.15 2.92 -30.39
C CYS A 128 -46.53 2.24 -29.08
N ASN A 129 -47.64 1.52 -29.13
CA ASN A 129 -48.12 0.72 -28.02
C ASN A 129 -48.55 -0.65 -28.56
N PHE A 130 -48.08 -1.75 -27.98
CA PHE A 130 -48.49 -3.08 -28.41
C PHE A 130 -49.36 -3.72 -27.34
N LEU A 131 -50.54 -4.16 -27.76
CA LEU A 131 -51.56 -4.76 -26.89
C LEU A 131 -51.79 -6.21 -27.31
N SER A 132 -51.85 -7.12 -26.34
CA SER A 132 -52.11 -8.55 -26.56
C SER A 132 -51.10 -9.27 -27.49
N ALA A 133 -49.91 -8.72 -27.70
CA ALA A 133 -48.83 -9.40 -28.41
C ALA A 133 -47.96 -10.22 -27.44
N ASP A 134 -47.58 -11.44 -27.78
CA ASP A 134 -46.72 -12.28 -26.92
C ASP A 134 -45.24 -11.83 -26.98
N ARG A 135 -44.79 -11.45 -28.18
CA ARG A 135 -43.45 -10.92 -28.47
C ARG A 135 -43.54 -9.95 -29.62
N VAL A 136 -42.82 -8.84 -29.54
CA VAL A 136 -42.80 -7.81 -30.60
C VAL A 136 -41.41 -7.75 -31.21
N VAL A 137 -41.32 -7.81 -32.54
CA VAL A 137 -40.06 -7.63 -33.28
C VAL A 137 -40.24 -6.46 -34.23
N LEU A 138 -39.53 -5.37 -33.98
CA LEU A 138 -39.40 -4.27 -34.94
C LEU A 138 -38.06 -4.43 -35.64
N THR A 139 -38.06 -4.59 -36.96
CA THR A 139 -36.82 -4.80 -37.69
C THR A 139 -36.71 -4.01 -38.99
N THR A 140 -35.49 -3.59 -39.31
CA THR A 140 -35.14 -3.12 -40.67
C THR A 140 -34.48 -4.20 -41.50
N GLY A 141 -34.38 -5.42 -40.96
CA GLY A 141 -33.89 -6.58 -41.67
C GLY A 141 -34.95 -7.15 -42.60
N LYS A 142 -34.53 -7.63 -43.76
CA LYS A 142 -35.37 -8.46 -44.61
C LYS A 142 -35.65 -9.78 -43.89
N VAL A 143 -36.91 -10.19 -43.83
CA VAL A 143 -37.33 -11.45 -43.23
C VAL A 143 -36.99 -12.60 -44.18
N ASN A 144 -36.28 -13.61 -43.67
CA ASN A 144 -36.02 -14.86 -44.38
C ASN A 144 -36.86 -15.96 -43.73
N THR A 145 -37.54 -16.77 -44.56
CA THR A 145 -38.40 -17.85 -44.10
C THR A 145 -37.83 -19.22 -44.47
N GLN A 146 -38.07 -20.21 -43.61
CA GLN A 146 -37.78 -21.61 -43.86
C GLN A 146 -38.91 -22.47 -43.30
N ASN A 147 -39.41 -23.44 -44.08
CA ASN A 147 -40.52 -24.33 -43.69
C ASN A 147 -41.74 -23.58 -43.14
N ASP A 148 -42.17 -22.51 -43.82
CA ASP A 148 -43.30 -21.66 -43.41
C ASP A 148 -43.18 -21.05 -42.00
N THR A 149 -41.96 -20.75 -41.56
CA THR A 149 -41.66 -20.01 -40.32
C THR A 149 -40.53 -19.02 -40.55
N VAL A 150 -40.41 -17.97 -39.73
CA VAL A 150 -39.27 -17.04 -39.84
C VAL A 150 -37.99 -17.69 -39.33
N ASP A 151 -36.97 -17.77 -40.18
CA ASP A 151 -35.63 -18.27 -39.84
C ASP A 151 -34.71 -17.16 -39.37
N SER A 152 -34.63 -16.05 -40.11
CA SER A 152 -33.69 -14.97 -39.80
C SER A 152 -34.14 -13.59 -40.26
N TYR A 153 -33.50 -12.57 -39.68
CA TYR A 153 -33.60 -11.17 -40.09
C TYR A 153 -32.27 -10.72 -40.66
N LYS A 154 -32.22 -10.43 -41.97
CA LYS A 154 -31.01 -9.95 -42.64
C LYS A 154 -30.99 -8.41 -42.66
N VAL A 155 -30.22 -7.82 -41.76
CA VAL A 155 -30.06 -6.37 -41.58
C VAL A 155 -28.87 -5.84 -42.38
N GLU A 156 -29.15 -4.94 -43.31
CA GLU A 156 -28.10 -4.26 -44.11
C GLU A 156 -28.14 -2.73 -43.94
N LYS A 157 -29.32 -2.16 -43.67
CA LYS A 157 -29.59 -0.72 -43.58
C LYS A 157 -30.85 -0.44 -42.75
N GLY A 158 -31.19 0.84 -42.62
CA GLY A 158 -32.41 1.30 -41.97
C GLY A 158 -32.22 1.55 -40.48
N ASN A 159 -32.94 2.54 -39.97
CA ASN A 159 -32.89 2.96 -38.57
C ASN A 159 -34.24 2.69 -37.91
N ILE A 160 -34.21 2.33 -36.62
CA ILE A 160 -35.38 2.40 -35.74
C ILE A 160 -35.24 3.64 -34.86
N THR A 161 -36.28 4.46 -34.77
CA THR A 161 -36.29 5.65 -33.91
C THR A 161 -37.50 5.63 -32.99
N VAL A 162 -37.30 5.69 -31.67
CA VAL A 162 -38.35 5.87 -30.66
C VAL A 162 -38.42 7.36 -30.33
N LYS A 163 -39.44 8.05 -30.86
CA LYS A 163 -39.57 9.52 -30.87
C LYS A 163 -40.64 10.08 -29.94
N GLY A 164 -41.54 9.24 -29.47
CA GLY A 164 -42.38 9.53 -28.31
C GLY A 164 -42.53 8.28 -27.47
N ASN A 165 -43.41 8.33 -26.47
CA ASN A 165 -43.50 7.27 -25.46
C ASN A 165 -43.87 5.94 -26.12
N ALA A 166 -42.99 4.96 -25.98
CA ALA A 166 -43.27 3.59 -26.36
C ALA A 166 -43.65 2.82 -25.11
N THR A 167 -44.88 2.28 -25.06
CA THR A 167 -45.39 1.51 -23.93
C THR A 167 -45.82 0.14 -24.38
N PHE A 168 -45.80 -0.84 -23.50
CA PHE A 168 -46.22 -2.20 -23.81
C PHE A 168 -47.07 -2.71 -22.67
N ASP A 169 -48.15 -3.42 -22.98
CA ASP A 169 -48.91 -4.08 -21.94
C ASP A 169 -48.12 -5.29 -21.39
N LYS A 170 -48.56 -5.80 -20.23
CA LYS A 170 -47.91 -6.95 -19.57
C LYS A 170 -48.14 -8.26 -20.33
N SER A 171 -48.75 -8.22 -21.51
CA SER A 171 -49.00 -9.41 -22.31
C SER A 171 -47.74 -9.84 -23.07
N ALA A 172 -46.86 -8.89 -23.41
CA ALA A 172 -45.60 -9.14 -24.08
C ALA A 172 -44.53 -9.58 -23.06
N GLN A 173 -43.79 -10.63 -23.40
CA GLN A 173 -42.65 -11.10 -22.61
C GLN A 173 -41.32 -10.53 -23.12
N GLN A 174 -41.29 -10.13 -24.40
CA GLN A 174 -40.07 -9.71 -25.06
C GLN A 174 -40.34 -8.70 -26.20
N ILE A 175 -39.44 -7.72 -26.32
CA ILE A 175 -39.39 -6.77 -27.43
C ILE A 175 -38.00 -6.82 -28.05
N ASP A 176 -37.93 -7.00 -29.37
CA ASP A 176 -36.68 -6.95 -30.12
C ASP A 176 -36.68 -5.74 -31.06
N LEU A 177 -35.66 -4.89 -30.93
CA LEU A 177 -35.35 -3.81 -31.86
C LEU A 177 -34.13 -4.23 -32.68
N ILE A 178 -34.35 -4.64 -33.93
CA ILE A 178 -33.31 -5.25 -34.77
C ILE A 178 -33.09 -4.40 -36.02
N ALA A 179 -32.07 -3.55 -36.02
CA ALA A 179 -31.83 -2.60 -37.12
C ALA A 179 -30.34 -2.34 -37.36
N ARG A 180 -30.01 -1.58 -38.40
CA ARG A 180 -28.61 -1.16 -38.59
C ARG A 180 -28.22 -0.17 -37.49
N ASN A 181 -29.14 0.73 -37.11
CA ASN A 181 -29.01 1.66 -35.99
C ASN A 181 -30.34 1.83 -35.24
N VAL A 182 -30.26 2.07 -33.94
CA VAL A 182 -31.41 2.42 -33.09
C VAL A 182 -31.16 3.77 -32.40
N SER A 183 -32.17 4.64 -32.37
CA SER A 183 -32.17 5.91 -31.65
C SER A 183 -33.36 5.96 -30.70
N ILE A 184 -33.10 6.14 -29.41
CA ILE A 184 -34.11 6.28 -28.35
C ILE A 184 -34.12 7.74 -27.93
N GLU A 185 -35.11 8.47 -28.45
CA GLU A 185 -35.31 9.91 -28.28
C GLU A 185 -36.41 10.24 -27.25
N SER A 186 -37.15 9.24 -26.78
CA SER A 186 -38.20 9.33 -25.76
C SER A 186 -38.25 8.04 -24.93
N PRO A 187 -38.90 8.05 -23.75
CA PRO A 187 -39.01 6.86 -22.90
C PRO A 187 -39.55 5.62 -23.62
N LEU A 188 -38.80 4.54 -23.54
CA LEU A 188 -39.22 3.18 -23.86
C LEU A 188 -39.56 2.47 -22.54
N ASP A 189 -40.84 2.43 -22.20
CA ASP A 189 -41.33 1.80 -20.99
C ASP A 189 -41.84 0.37 -21.28
N ALA A 190 -40.96 -0.59 -21.05
CA ALA A 190 -41.17 -2.02 -21.20
C ALA A 190 -41.12 -2.72 -19.83
N SER A 191 -41.68 -2.09 -18.79
CA SER A 191 -41.65 -2.61 -17.43
C SER A 191 -42.26 -4.00 -17.31
N GLY A 192 -41.49 -4.96 -16.80
CA GLY A 192 -41.91 -6.37 -16.73
C GLY A 192 -41.53 -7.19 -17.97
N ILE A 193 -40.92 -6.57 -18.98
CA ILE A 193 -40.66 -7.16 -20.30
C ILE A 193 -39.16 -7.17 -20.58
N ASN A 194 -38.66 -8.22 -21.24
CA ASN A 194 -37.27 -8.27 -21.70
C ASN A 194 -37.09 -7.46 -22.97
N VAL A 195 -36.05 -6.63 -23.04
CA VAL A 195 -35.74 -5.82 -24.22
C VAL A 195 -34.43 -6.28 -24.84
N ASN A 196 -34.46 -6.62 -26.12
CA ASN A 196 -33.25 -6.85 -26.90
C ASN A 196 -33.08 -5.75 -27.96
N VAL A 197 -31.87 -5.23 -28.06
CA VAL A 197 -31.50 -4.26 -29.08
C VAL A 197 -30.31 -4.80 -29.86
N ILE A 198 -30.49 -5.08 -31.15
CA ILE A 198 -29.46 -5.65 -32.00
C ILE A 198 -29.16 -4.67 -33.14
N THR A 199 -27.90 -4.24 -33.22
CA THR A 199 -27.44 -3.18 -34.12
C THR A 199 -26.27 -3.62 -35.00
N GLY A 200 -26.12 -2.98 -36.15
CA GLY A 200 -25.09 -3.33 -37.14
C GLY A 200 -25.65 -4.12 -38.33
N ALA A 201 -24.75 -4.58 -39.21
CA ALA A 201 -25.14 -5.42 -40.35
C ALA A 201 -25.00 -6.84 -39.87
N ASN A 202 -26.13 -7.52 -39.79
CA ASN A 202 -26.24 -8.79 -39.12
C ASN A 202 -27.21 -9.67 -39.88
N GLU A 203 -27.01 -10.96 -39.75
CA GLU A 203 -28.09 -11.92 -39.85
C GLU A 203 -28.42 -12.38 -38.43
N VAL A 204 -29.66 -12.15 -38.02
CA VAL A 204 -30.14 -12.46 -36.66
C VAL A 204 -31.10 -13.63 -36.75
N LYS A 205 -30.81 -14.72 -36.06
CA LYS A 205 -31.69 -15.90 -36.02
C LYS A 205 -32.94 -15.61 -35.21
N ALA A 206 -34.09 -15.95 -35.76
CA ALA A 206 -35.37 -15.54 -35.19
C ALA A 206 -35.78 -16.39 -33.97
N GLN A 207 -35.21 -17.59 -33.82
CA GLN A 207 -35.51 -18.51 -32.72
C GLN A 207 -34.88 -18.04 -31.41
N ASP A 208 -33.61 -17.65 -31.43
CA ASP A 208 -32.79 -17.41 -30.25
C ASP A 208 -32.06 -16.06 -30.23
N ASN A 209 -32.26 -15.23 -31.26
CA ASN A 209 -31.55 -13.97 -31.48
C ASN A 209 -30.03 -14.11 -31.63
N THR A 210 -29.52 -15.28 -32.00
CA THR A 210 -28.10 -15.46 -32.33
C THR A 210 -27.72 -14.54 -33.48
N VAL A 211 -26.61 -13.80 -33.30
CA VAL A 211 -26.16 -12.77 -34.24
C VAL A 211 -24.95 -13.26 -35.03
N VAL A 212 -25.08 -13.28 -36.35
CA VAL A 212 -23.97 -13.49 -37.30
C VAL A 212 -23.66 -12.15 -37.96
N ALA A 213 -22.53 -11.54 -37.61
CA ALA A 213 -22.10 -10.29 -38.21
C ALA A 213 -21.90 -10.45 -39.73
N GLN A 214 -22.42 -9.50 -40.49
CA GLN A 214 -22.31 -9.45 -41.94
C GLN A 214 -21.37 -8.33 -42.36
N LYS A 215 -20.88 -8.38 -43.61
CA LYS A 215 -20.05 -7.30 -44.15
C LYS A 215 -20.89 -6.02 -44.27
N PRO A 216 -20.50 -4.91 -43.62
CA PRO A 216 -21.15 -3.61 -43.78
C PRO A 216 -21.22 -3.16 -45.24
N THR A 217 -22.34 -2.56 -45.65
CA THR A 217 -22.42 -1.77 -46.89
C THR A 217 -22.68 -0.30 -46.55
N GLY A 218 -21.98 0.63 -47.19
CA GLY A 218 -22.11 2.06 -46.93
C GLY A 218 -21.38 2.53 -45.67
N VAL A 219 -21.60 3.79 -45.29
CA VAL A 219 -21.00 4.41 -44.10
C VAL A 219 -21.82 4.01 -42.87
N ALA A 220 -21.14 3.58 -41.81
CA ALA A 220 -21.78 3.28 -40.53
C ALA A 220 -22.46 4.54 -39.94
N SER A 221 -23.56 4.34 -39.22
CA SER A 221 -24.17 5.42 -38.44
C SER A 221 -23.18 5.96 -37.40
N LYS A 222 -23.33 7.23 -37.01
CA LYS A 222 -22.46 7.85 -36.00
C LYS A 222 -22.48 7.09 -34.66
N TYR A 223 -23.63 6.52 -34.30
CA TYR A 223 -23.82 5.66 -33.14
C TYR A 223 -24.57 4.41 -33.57
N SER A 224 -24.31 3.26 -32.94
CA SER A 224 -25.05 2.02 -33.19
C SER A 224 -26.37 2.04 -32.44
N LEU A 225 -26.31 2.42 -31.17
CA LEU A 225 -27.41 2.82 -30.31
C LEU A 225 -27.14 4.21 -29.72
N GLN A 226 -28.12 5.10 -29.79
CA GLN A 226 -28.09 6.38 -29.09
C GLN A 226 -29.31 6.51 -28.18
N ILE A 227 -29.07 6.74 -26.89
CA ILE A 227 -30.10 7.15 -25.93
C ILE A 227 -29.85 8.60 -25.57
N VAL A 228 -30.78 9.48 -25.93
CA VAL A 228 -30.61 10.92 -25.72
C VAL A 228 -30.97 11.33 -24.29
N LYS A 229 -30.62 12.57 -23.94
CA LYS A 229 -30.98 13.15 -22.64
C LYS A 229 -32.50 13.16 -22.44
N ASN A 230 -32.95 12.80 -21.23
CA ASN A 230 -34.36 12.67 -20.82
C ASN A 230 -35.14 11.52 -21.48
N ALA A 231 -34.51 10.75 -22.36
CA ALA A 231 -35.04 9.47 -22.82
C ALA A 231 -34.52 8.34 -21.90
N GLY A 232 -35.01 7.13 -22.12
CA GLY A 232 -34.57 5.99 -21.35
C GLY A 232 -35.23 4.69 -21.74
N VAL A 233 -34.75 3.61 -21.14
CA VAL A 233 -35.32 2.26 -21.28
C VAL A 233 -35.62 1.76 -19.88
N ARG A 234 -36.86 1.37 -19.62
CA ARG A 234 -37.26 0.70 -18.38
C ARG A 234 -37.75 -0.71 -18.71
N SER A 235 -37.13 -1.73 -18.13
CA SER A 235 -37.38 -3.14 -18.54
C SER A 235 -37.13 -4.15 -17.42
N SER A 236 -37.50 -5.43 -17.63
CA SER A 236 -37.08 -6.53 -16.74
C SER A 236 -35.61 -6.87 -16.91
N SER A 237 -35.15 -6.90 -18.17
CA SER A 237 -33.75 -7.06 -18.57
C SER A 237 -33.51 -6.29 -19.88
N LEU A 238 -32.27 -5.88 -20.09
CA LEU A 238 -31.80 -5.32 -21.36
C LEU A 238 -30.61 -6.11 -21.88
N LYS A 239 -30.75 -6.69 -23.07
CA LYS A 239 -29.62 -7.23 -23.83
C LYS A 239 -29.36 -6.36 -25.06
N PHE A 240 -28.12 -5.95 -25.26
CA PHE A 240 -27.69 -5.22 -26.43
C PHE A 240 -26.54 -5.93 -27.12
N ILE A 241 -26.65 -6.10 -28.43
CA ILE A 241 -25.57 -6.62 -29.27
C ILE A 241 -25.34 -5.63 -30.42
N GLY A 242 -24.10 -5.15 -30.58
CA GLY A 242 -23.74 -4.40 -31.78
C GLY A 242 -22.40 -4.81 -32.37
N THR A 243 -22.39 -4.99 -33.68
CA THR A 243 -21.27 -5.63 -34.41
C THR A 243 -20.39 -4.65 -35.17
N GLU A 244 -20.71 -3.36 -35.13
CA GLU A 244 -19.96 -2.32 -35.85
C GLU A 244 -18.96 -1.58 -34.98
N ALA A 245 -17.69 -1.90 -35.17
CA ALA A 245 -16.59 -1.35 -34.37
C ALA A 245 -16.41 0.18 -34.46
N ASN A 246 -16.92 0.84 -35.51
CA ASN A 246 -16.77 2.28 -35.72
C ASN A 246 -18.07 3.07 -35.45
N SER A 247 -19.05 2.42 -34.82
CA SER A 247 -20.34 3.00 -34.48
C SER A 247 -20.61 2.76 -32.99
N PRO A 248 -20.11 3.61 -32.08
CA PRO A 248 -20.19 3.36 -30.63
C PRO A 248 -21.63 3.38 -30.10
N LEU A 249 -21.85 2.76 -28.93
CA LEU A 249 -23.06 2.98 -28.13
C LEU A 249 -22.90 4.29 -27.38
N LYS A 250 -23.92 5.15 -27.44
CA LYS A 250 -23.98 6.39 -26.67
C LYS A 250 -25.17 6.40 -25.73
N ASN A 251 -24.91 6.61 -24.44
CA ASN A 251 -25.94 6.81 -23.44
C ASN A 251 -25.80 8.18 -22.76
N ASN A 252 -26.82 9.01 -22.93
CA ASN A 252 -27.02 10.26 -22.19
C ASN A 252 -28.37 10.25 -21.43
N GLY A 253 -29.10 9.13 -21.46
CA GLY A 253 -30.41 8.95 -20.84
C GLY A 253 -30.37 7.97 -19.68
N ASN A 254 -31.51 7.38 -19.36
CA ASN A 254 -31.65 6.50 -18.20
C ASN A 254 -31.99 5.07 -18.63
N VAL A 255 -31.17 4.09 -18.25
CA VAL A 255 -31.44 2.67 -18.49
C VAL A 255 -31.67 2.00 -17.16
N GLU A 256 -32.89 1.53 -16.93
CA GLU A 256 -33.32 0.90 -15.69
C GLU A 256 -33.79 -0.54 -15.95
N THR A 257 -33.27 -1.48 -15.18
CA THR A 257 -33.68 -2.89 -15.23
C THR A 257 -34.01 -3.42 -13.84
N ALA A 258 -35.01 -4.31 -13.78
CA ALA A 258 -35.28 -5.12 -12.59
C ALA A 258 -34.23 -6.25 -12.45
N GLY A 259 -34.58 -7.33 -11.74
CA GLY A 259 -33.65 -8.44 -11.44
C GLY A 259 -33.08 -9.20 -12.65
N GLY A 260 -33.51 -8.92 -13.89
CA GLY A 260 -32.99 -9.56 -15.10
C GLY A 260 -31.68 -8.99 -15.63
N GLY A 261 -31.23 -7.83 -15.13
CA GLY A 261 -29.89 -7.31 -15.43
C GLY A 261 -29.74 -6.57 -16.77
N ILE A 262 -28.53 -6.09 -17.01
CA ILE A 262 -28.11 -5.42 -18.25
C ILE A 262 -26.91 -6.17 -18.85
N GLU A 263 -27.03 -6.62 -20.10
CA GLU A 263 -25.96 -7.26 -20.86
C GLU A 263 -25.69 -6.45 -22.14
N LEU A 264 -24.55 -5.76 -22.23
CA LEU A 264 -24.16 -5.00 -23.41
C LEU A 264 -22.90 -5.62 -24.03
N ILE A 265 -23.01 -6.17 -25.23
CA ILE A 265 -21.90 -6.73 -26.00
C ILE A 265 -21.72 -5.93 -27.28
N HIS A 266 -20.55 -5.33 -27.48
CA HIS A 266 -20.35 -4.41 -28.58
C HIS A 266 -18.90 -4.39 -29.11
N SER A 267 -18.74 -4.47 -30.44
CA SER A 267 -17.42 -4.41 -31.10
C SER A 267 -16.79 -3.01 -31.12
N GLY A 268 -17.53 -2.00 -30.70
CA GLY A 268 -17.10 -0.60 -30.57
C GLY A 268 -16.92 -0.17 -29.11
N ALA A 269 -17.00 1.14 -28.86
CA ALA A 269 -16.86 1.72 -27.53
C ALA A 269 -18.22 2.07 -26.89
N LEU A 270 -18.22 2.24 -25.58
CA LEU A 270 -19.29 2.88 -24.80
C LEU A 270 -18.93 4.34 -24.50
N ASP A 271 -19.82 5.27 -24.85
CA ASP A 271 -19.82 6.67 -24.41
C ASP A 271 -21.00 6.89 -23.45
N ASN A 272 -20.76 6.71 -22.15
CA ASN A 272 -21.73 7.02 -21.09
C ASN A 272 -21.41 8.41 -20.50
N ASN A 273 -22.01 9.44 -21.09
CA ASN A 273 -21.77 10.83 -20.71
C ASN A 273 -23.06 11.43 -20.14
N LYS A 274 -23.12 11.57 -18.82
CA LYS A 274 -24.34 11.96 -18.06
C LYS A 274 -25.49 10.95 -18.16
N GLY A 275 -25.22 9.76 -18.70
CA GLY A 275 -26.18 8.66 -18.78
C GLY A 275 -26.10 7.78 -17.54
N ASN A 276 -27.20 7.07 -17.27
CA ASN A 276 -27.35 6.15 -16.16
C ASN A 276 -27.62 4.75 -16.66
N PHE A 277 -26.94 3.77 -16.06
CA PHE A 277 -27.28 2.36 -16.13
C PHE A 277 -27.52 1.87 -14.71
N LEU A 278 -28.78 1.58 -14.38
CA LEU A 278 -29.25 1.20 -13.05
C LEU A 278 -29.89 -0.20 -13.14
N SER A 279 -29.45 -1.14 -12.30
CA SER A 279 -29.98 -2.50 -12.31
C SER A 279 -30.20 -3.08 -10.92
N GLU A 280 -31.34 -3.75 -10.72
CA GLU A 280 -31.55 -4.65 -9.57
C GLU A 280 -30.94 -6.05 -9.79
N GLY A 281 -30.39 -6.31 -10.98
CA GLY A 281 -29.64 -7.51 -11.34
C GLY A 281 -28.19 -7.20 -11.68
N ASP A 282 -27.51 -8.15 -12.34
CA ASP A 282 -26.12 -7.97 -12.77
C ASP A 282 -26.01 -6.99 -13.96
N ILE A 283 -24.88 -6.30 -14.06
CA ILE A 283 -24.47 -5.52 -15.24
C ILE A 283 -23.23 -6.16 -15.85
N TYR A 284 -23.33 -6.59 -17.12
CA TYR A 284 -22.23 -7.12 -17.90
C TYR A 284 -21.98 -6.27 -19.14
N PHE A 285 -20.82 -5.62 -19.21
CA PHE A 285 -20.39 -4.80 -20.34
C PHE A 285 -19.16 -5.42 -21.01
N ALA A 286 -19.28 -5.78 -22.29
CA ALA A 286 -18.19 -6.23 -23.13
C ALA A 286 -18.02 -5.26 -24.32
N PHE A 287 -17.01 -4.39 -24.28
CA PHE A 287 -16.76 -3.35 -25.31
C PHE A 287 -15.33 -3.41 -25.85
N ASP A 288 -15.18 -3.87 -27.10
CA ASP A 288 -13.86 -4.09 -27.72
C ASP A 288 -13.02 -2.82 -27.91
N LYS A 289 -13.62 -1.62 -27.83
CA LYS A 289 -12.92 -0.33 -27.93
C LYS A 289 -13.00 0.54 -26.68
N GLY A 290 -13.33 -0.06 -25.55
CA GLY A 290 -13.28 0.59 -24.26
C GLY A 290 -14.57 1.26 -23.82
N VAL A 291 -14.53 1.77 -22.60
CA VAL A 291 -15.67 2.37 -21.91
C VAL A 291 -15.28 3.75 -21.41
N THR A 292 -16.09 4.76 -21.73
CA THR A 292 -16.01 6.09 -21.09
C THR A 292 -17.25 6.27 -20.22
N ASN A 293 -17.03 6.52 -18.93
CA ASN A 293 -18.03 6.95 -17.98
C ASN A 293 -17.66 8.33 -17.45
N SER A 294 -18.24 9.37 -18.03
CA SER A 294 -17.97 10.76 -17.68
C SER A 294 -19.20 11.40 -17.08
N THR A 295 -19.16 11.85 -15.83
CA THR A 295 -20.35 12.37 -15.09
C THR A 295 -21.56 11.42 -15.10
N GLY A 296 -21.36 10.15 -15.47
CA GLY A 296 -22.42 9.14 -15.64
C GLY A 296 -22.39 8.11 -14.52
N GLU A 297 -23.46 7.33 -14.43
CA GLU A 297 -23.65 6.33 -13.38
C GLU A 297 -23.81 4.93 -13.96
N ILE A 298 -23.09 3.96 -13.39
CA ILE A 298 -23.25 2.53 -13.64
C ILE A 298 -23.42 1.87 -12.27
N GLN A 299 -24.64 1.48 -11.93
CA GLN A 299 -25.00 0.97 -10.60
C GLN A 299 -25.79 -0.33 -10.66
N SER A 300 -25.41 -1.28 -9.79
CA SER A 300 -26.07 -2.58 -9.67
C SER A 300 -26.28 -2.97 -8.20
N THR A 301 -27.39 -3.63 -7.87
CA THR A 301 -27.56 -4.27 -6.55
C THR A 301 -26.90 -5.66 -6.47
N LYS A 302 -26.34 -6.14 -7.58
CA LYS A 302 -25.59 -7.40 -7.71
C LYS A 302 -24.19 -7.10 -8.24
N THR A 303 -23.73 -7.77 -9.29
CA THR A 303 -22.36 -7.64 -9.80
C THR A 303 -22.31 -6.68 -10.99
N ILE A 304 -21.24 -5.87 -11.06
CA ILE A 304 -20.82 -5.18 -12.30
C ILE A 304 -19.59 -5.90 -12.83
N SER A 305 -19.60 -6.27 -14.10
CA SER A 305 -18.45 -6.82 -14.83
C SER A 305 -18.21 -6.03 -16.12
N ILE A 306 -17.00 -5.50 -16.29
CA ILE A 306 -16.60 -4.72 -17.46
C ILE A 306 -15.38 -5.38 -18.11
N GLU A 307 -15.55 -5.86 -19.34
CA GLU A 307 -14.50 -6.42 -20.19
C GLU A 307 -14.26 -5.53 -21.41
N THR A 308 -13.01 -5.17 -21.68
CA THR A 308 -12.69 -4.30 -22.82
C THR A 308 -11.61 -4.83 -23.76
N LYS A 309 -11.21 -6.10 -23.66
CA LYS A 309 -10.12 -6.71 -24.47
C LYS A 309 -8.86 -5.83 -24.51
N GLU A 310 -8.40 -5.42 -23.34
CA GLU A 310 -7.26 -4.49 -23.16
C GLU A 310 -7.47 -3.05 -23.68
N ALA A 311 -8.67 -2.66 -24.11
CA ALA A 311 -8.98 -1.25 -24.35
C ALA A 311 -9.21 -0.51 -23.02
N LYS A 312 -9.13 0.82 -23.05
CA LYS A 312 -9.20 1.63 -21.82
C LYS A 312 -10.60 1.66 -21.18
N VAL A 313 -10.63 1.82 -19.86
CA VAL A 313 -11.82 2.24 -19.11
C VAL A 313 -11.52 3.59 -18.46
N ASP A 314 -12.26 4.62 -18.88
CA ASP A 314 -12.14 5.99 -18.37
C ASP A 314 -13.35 6.31 -17.48
N ASN A 315 -13.20 6.24 -16.16
CA ASN A 315 -14.15 6.77 -15.17
C ASN A 315 -13.67 8.15 -14.72
N ILE A 316 -14.29 9.22 -15.23
CA ILE A 316 -13.73 10.57 -15.13
C ILE A 316 -14.79 11.63 -14.80
N SER A 317 -14.32 12.75 -14.23
CA SER A 317 -15.12 13.97 -14.03
C SER A 317 -16.41 13.73 -13.23
N GLY A 318 -16.36 12.95 -12.15
CA GLY A 318 -17.52 12.61 -11.33
C GLY A 318 -18.29 11.40 -11.84
N GLY A 319 -17.66 10.52 -12.62
CA GLY A 319 -18.26 9.23 -12.97
C GLY A 319 -18.40 8.32 -11.74
N ASN A 320 -19.47 7.54 -11.69
CA ASN A 320 -19.70 6.55 -10.64
C ASN A 320 -19.87 5.14 -11.23
N ILE A 321 -19.09 4.19 -10.72
CA ILE A 321 -19.26 2.75 -10.97
C ILE A 321 -19.39 2.05 -9.62
N SER A 322 -20.59 1.68 -9.21
CA SER A 322 -20.82 1.15 -7.86
C SER A 322 -21.77 -0.03 -7.79
N ALA A 323 -21.44 -1.05 -7.00
CA ALA A 323 -22.28 -2.22 -6.82
C ALA A 323 -22.47 -2.63 -5.35
N ASP A 324 -23.63 -3.20 -5.03
CA ASP A 324 -23.83 -3.88 -3.73
C ASP A 324 -23.14 -5.26 -3.69
N GLY A 325 -23.01 -5.91 -4.85
CA GLY A 325 -22.14 -7.08 -5.03
C GLY A 325 -20.77 -6.68 -5.55
N ASN A 326 -20.15 -7.57 -6.33
CA ASN A 326 -18.79 -7.37 -6.81
C ASN A 326 -18.71 -6.33 -7.93
N VAL A 327 -17.57 -5.64 -8.00
CA VAL A 327 -17.17 -4.89 -9.20
C VAL A 327 -15.93 -5.54 -9.77
N ILE A 328 -16.01 -6.00 -11.01
CA ILE A 328 -14.95 -6.73 -11.72
C ILE A 328 -14.62 -5.96 -12.99
N ILE A 329 -13.39 -5.52 -13.15
CA ILE A 329 -12.94 -4.74 -14.31
C ILE A 329 -11.72 -5.40 -14.93
N ASN A 330 -11.88 -5.87 -16.16
CA ASN A 330 -10.81 -6.45 -16.97
C ASN A 330 -10.57 -5.57 -18.19
N SER A 331 -9.55 -4.72 -18.10
CA SER A 331 -9.28 -3.66 -19.07
C SER A 331 -7.84 -3.59 -19.52
N GLY A 332 -7.54 -2.63 -20.39
CA GLY A 332 -6.20 -2.08 -20.53
C GLY A 332 -6.01 -0.98 -19.50
N GLU A 333 -5.57 0.19 -19.95
CA GLU A 333 -5.42 1.37 -19.10
C GLU A 333 -6.72 1.68 -18.35
N PHE A 334 -6.60 1.85 -17.03
CA PHE A 334 -7.74 2.16 -16.17
C PHE A 334 -7.58 3.55 -15.56
N LYS A 335 -8.58 4.41 -15.71
CA LYS A 335 -8.59 5.75 -15.10
C LYS A 335 -9.80 5.91 -14.18
N ASN A 336 -9.51 6.37 -12.97
CA ASN A 336 -10.46 6.88 -12.01
C ASN A 336 -10.01 8.29 -11.59
N ASN A 337 -10.49 9.32 -12.27
CA ASN A 337 -10.05 10.70 -12.02
C ASN A 337 -11.22 11.56 -11.53
N ALA A 338 -11.10 12.13 -10.33
CA ALA A 338 -12.19 12.85 -9.66
C ALA A 338 -13.52 12.10 -9.70
N SER A 339 -13.48 10.78 -9.50
CA SER A 339 -14.59 9.85 -9.76
C SER A 339 -14.61 8.72 -8.72
N TYR A 340 -15.69 7.95 -8.69
CA TYR A 340 -15.92 6.91 -7.68
C TYR A 340 -16.05 5.52 -8.28
N ILE A 341 -15.40 4.56 -7.64
CA ILE A 341 -15.62 3.14 -7.85
C ILE A 341 -15.81 2.48 -6.49
N ALA A 342 -16.90 1.72 -6.35
CA ALA A 342 -17.20 1.08 -5.09
C ALA A 342 -17.87 -0.28 -5.19
N SER A 343 -17.56 -1.15 -4.24
CA SER A 343 -18.26 -2.41 -4.03
C SER A 343 -18.62 -2.59 -2.55
N LYS A 344 -19.86 -2.97 -2.23
CA LYS A 344 -20.19 -3.44 -0.87
C LYS A 344 -19.72 -4.88 -0.62
N ASP A 345 -19.20 -5.57 -1.64
CA ASP A 345 -18.52 -6.86 -1.55
C ASP A 345 -17.03 -6.70 -1.96
N LYS A 346 -16.57 -7.37 -3.02
CA LYS A 346 -15.19 -7.28 -3.51
C LYS A 346 -15.05 -6.44 -4.77
N LEU A 347 -13.92 -5.75 -4.86
CA LEU A 347 -13.48 -5.04 -6.06
C LEU A 347 -12.24 -5.74 -6.64
N ASP A 348 -12.31 -6.16 -7.90
CA ASP A 348 -11.19 -6.74 -8.65
C ASP A 348 -10.94 -5.92 -9.92
N ILE A 349 -9.73 -5.37 -10.05
CA ILE A 349 -9.29 -4.60 -11.22
C ILE A 349 -8.06 -5.27 -11.81
N GLN A 350 -8.19 -5.74 -13.05
CA GLN A 350 -7.11 -6.30 -13.86
C GLN A 350 -6.88 -5.43 -15.09
N THR A 351 -5.70 -4.80 -15.19
CA THR A 351 -5.34 -3.96 -16.35
C THR A 351 -4.39 -4.65 -17.33
N ASN A 352 -4.12 -5.95 -17.13
CA ASN A 352 -3.24 -6.76 -17.99
C ASN A 352 -1.84 -6.13 -18.18
N GLY A 353 -1.29 -5.58 -17.10
CA GLY A 353 0.02 -4.91 -17.10
C GLY A 353 0.02 -3.50 -17.67
N LYS A 354 -1.15 -2.91 -18.00
CA LYS A 354 -1.29 -1.50 -18.38
C LYS A 354 -1.44 -0.58 -17.15
N PRO A 355 -1.28 0.74 -17.28
CA PRO A 355 -1.35 1.63 -16.13
C PRO A 355 -2.73 1.70 -15.48
N ILE A 356 -2.74 1.95 -14.17
CA ILE A 356 -3.90 2.43 -13.43
C ILE A 356 -3.61 3.84 -12.90
N THR A 357 -4.57 4.75 -13.04
CA THR A 357 -4.50 6.13 -12.52
C THR A 357 -5.72 6.41 -11.65
N ASN A 358 -5.51 6.64 -10.36
CA ASN A 358 -6.50 7.11 -9.40
C ASN A 358 -6.07 8.49 -8.88
N THR A 359 -6.65 9.57 -9.38
CA THR A 359 -6.17 10.94 -9.11
C THR A 359 -7.27 11.91 -8.80
N ALA A 360 -6.96 12.96 -8.03
CA ALA A 360 -7.93 13.96 -7.59
C ALA A 360 -9.16 13.31 -6.92
N THR A 361 -8.93 12.24 -6.16
CA THR A 361 -9.98 11.42 -5.57
C THR A 361 -9.93 11.42 -4.05
N VAL A 362 -9.47 12.50 -3.42
CA VAL A 362 -9.58 12.70 -1.96
C VAL A 362 -10.89 13.39 -1.62
N GLY A 363 -11.70 12.79 -0.74
CA GLY A 363 -12.99 13.32 -0.29
C GLY A 363 -14.10 12.27 -0.15
N GLU A 364 -15.29 12.69 0.27
CA GLU A 364 -16.43 11.75 0.35
C GLU A 364 -16.94 11.38 -1.05
N GLY A 365 -17.26 10.09 -1.26
CA GLY A 365 -17.87 9.63 -2.51
C GLY A 365 -16.96 9.71 -3.75
N VAL A 366 -15.64 9.67 -3.57
CA VAL A 366 -14.64 9.59 -4.64
C VAL A 366 -13.56 8.56 -4.30
N GLY A 367 -12.81 8.12 -5.30
CA GLY A 367 -11.72 7.15 -5.15
C GLY A 367 -12.16 5.72 -5.38
N ILE A 368 -11.42 4.80 -4.76
CA ILE A 368 -11.62 3.36 -4.91
C ILE A 368 -11.97 2.79 -3.53
N SER A 369 -13.09 2.11 -3.41
CA SER A 369 -13.58 1.61 -2.12
C SER A 369 -14.17 0.20 -2.20
N ALA A 370 -13.91 -0.65 -1.20
CA ALA A 370 -14.64 -1.91 -1.07
C ALA A 370 -14.80 -2.39 0.39
N THR A 371 -15.91 -3.04 0.71
CA THR A 371 -16.11 -3.58 2.07
C THR A 371 -15.32 -4.87 2.31
N ASN A 372 -15.39 -5.85 1.40
CA ASN A 372 -14.84 -7.20 1.60
C ASN A 372 -13.53 -7.45 0.85
N GLY A 373 -12.88 -6.39 0.38
CA GLY A 373 -11.51 -6.42 -0.10
C GLY A 373 -11.34 -5.83 -1.50
N ILE A 374 -10.12 -5.38 -1.77
CA ILE A 374 -9.70 -4.82 -3.06
C ILE A 374 -8.54 -5.66 -3.58
N LYS A 375 -8.62 -6.06 -4.84
CA LYS A 375 -7.51 -6.64 -5.60
C LYS A 375 -7.24 -5.78 -6.83
N ILE A 376 -6.00 -5.33 -6.99
CA ILE A 376 -5.56 -4.58 -8.16
C ILE A 376 -4.34 -5.27 -8.74
N ASN A 377 -4.49 -5.82 -9.94
CA ASN A 377 -3.39 -6.33 -10.74
C ASN A 377 -3.18 -5.39 -11.94
N SER A 378 -2.04 -4.71 -11.95
CA SER A 378 -1.79 -3.62 -12.89
C SER A 378 -0.35 -3.52 -13.37
N GLY A 379 -0.09 -2.60 -14.30
CA GLY A 379 1.24 -2.14 -14.62
C GLY A 379 1.65 -0.98 -13.70
N LEU A 380 2.05 0.15 -14.30
CA LEU A 380 2.33 1.38 -13.55
C LEU A 380 1.11 1.74 -12.69
N PHE A 381 1.33 1.87 -11.39
CA PHE A 381 0.30 2.25 -10.43
C PHE A 381 0.49 3.70 -10.01
N ASN A 382 -0.52 4.53 -10.25
CA ASN A 382 -0.51 5.95 -9.89
C ASN A 382 -1.75 6.30 -9.07
N ASN A 383 -1.56 6.49 -7.77
CA ASN A 383 -2.55 6.96 -6.80
C ASN A 383 -2.24 8.39 -6.35
N LYS A 384 -1.76 9.28 -7.24
CA LYS A 384 -1.42 10.66 -6.84
C LYS A 384 -2.67 11.46 -6.48
N GLU A 385 -2.69 12.13 -5.33
CA GLU A 385 -3.87 12.87 -4.83
C GLU A 385 -5.12 11.97 -4.83
N GLY A 386 -4.93 10.68 -4.56
CA GLY A 386 -5.96 9.66 -4.64
C GLY A 386 -6.23 8.99 -3.30
N GLN A 387 -7.39 8.34 -3.21
CA GLN A 387 -7.72 7.48 -2.08
C GLN A 387 -8.13 6.08 -2.49
N ILE A 388 -7.71 5.11 -1.67
CA ILE A 388 -8.11 3.71 -1.76
C ILE A 388 -8.42 3.20 -0.35
N ASN A 389 -9.64 2.75 -0.10
CA ASN A 389 -10.05 2.32 1.22
C ASN A 389 -10.72 0.94 1.18
N SER A 390 -10.37 0.06 2.11
CA SER A 390 -11.11 -1.18 2.33
C SER A 390 -11.43 -1.46 3.79
N LYS A 391 -12.61 -2.04 4.06
CA LYS A 391 -12.96 -2.58 5.38
C LYS A 391 -12.42 -4.00 5.60
N SER A 392 -11.68 -4.53 4.64
CA SER A 392 -11.00 -5.82 4.70
C SER A 392 -9.59 -5.65 4.11
N VAL A 393 -9.12 -6.60 3.31
CA VAL A 393 -7.77 -6.64 2.73
C VAL A 393 -7.62 -5.76 1.48
N ILE A 394 -6.41 -5.28 1.22
CA ILE A 394 -6.00 -4.66 -0.05
C ILE A 394 -4.78 -5.41 -0.59
N ASP A 395 -4.90 -5.98 -1.79
CA ASP A 395 -3.80 -6.65 -2.50
C ASP A 395 -3.50 -5.92 -3.81
N ILE A 396 -2.29 -5.38 -3.94
CA ILE A 396 -1.85 -4.63 -5.13
C ILE A 396 -0.61 -5.29 -5.71
N ASN A 397 -0.72 -5.74 -6.95
CA ASN A 397 0.40 -6.24 -7.74
C ASN A 397 0.59 -5.35 -8.97
N THR A 398 1.77 -4.74 -9.11
CA THR A 398 2.10 -3.86 -10.25
C THR A 398 2.91 -4.57 -11.35
N ASN A 399 3.05 -5.90 -11.27
CA ASN A 399 3.88 -6.72 -12.16
C ASN A 399 5.28 -6.13 -12.35
N LEU A 400 5.95 -5.82 -11.23
CA LEU A 400 7.29 -5.23 -11.17
C LEU A 400 7.40 -3.80 -11.72
N LYS A 401 6.28 -3.10 -11.95
CA LYS A 401 6.26 -1.68 -12.35
C LYS A 401 6.18 -0.76 -11.14
N ASP A 402 6.41 0.52 -11.37
CA ASP A 402 6.48 1.47 -10.26
C ASP A 402 5.12 1.67 -9.60
N PHE A 403 5.16 1.79 -8.28
CA PHE A 403 4.03 2.09 -7.42
C PHE A 403 4.16 3.50 -6.88
N ASN A 404 3.23 4.39 -7.24
CA ASN A 404 3.24 5.79 -6.81
C ASN A 404 1.99 6.11 -5.98
N ASN A 405 2.18 6.28 -4.67
CA ASN A 405 1.22 6.82 -3.72
C ASN A 405 1.78 8.18 -3.24
N ILE A 406 1.31 9.28 -3.84
CA ILE A 406 1.90 10.61 -3.65
C ILE A 406 0.79 11.59 -3.28
N ASP A 407 0.95 12.33 -2.18
CA ASP A 407 -0.09 13.21 -1.64
C ASP A 407 -1.44 12.49 -1.46
N ALA A 408 -1.41 11.23 -1.00
CA ALA A 408 -2.51 10.27 -1.12
C ALA A 408 -2.64 9.35 0.10
N TYR A 409 -3.73 8.59 0.18
CA TYR A 409 -3.90 7.60 1.26
C TYR A 409 -4.47 6.26 0.78
N ILE A 410 -3.96 5.19 1.39
CA ILE A 410 -4.41 3.81 1.23
C ILE A 410 -4.65 3.21 2.63
N ASP A 411 -5.91 2.93 2.95
CA ASP A 411 -6.32 2.45 4.27
C ASP A 411 -7.06 1.11 4.19
N ALA A 412 -6.70 0.18 5.07
CA ALA A 412 -7.35 -1.11 5.20
C ALA A 412 -7.63 -1.45 6.67
N SER A 413 -8.82 -1.99 6.96
CA SER A 413 -9.08 -2.60 8.27
C SER A 413 -8.51 -4.03 8.38
N GLY A 414 -8.16 -4.66 7.27
CA GLY A 414 -7.34 -5.88 7.20
C GLY A 414 -5.98 -5.62 6.57
N ASP A 415 -5.34 -6.67 6.08
CA ASP A 415 -3.97 -6.62 5.59
C ASP A 415 -3.82 -5.77 4.32
N ILE A 416 -2.68 -5.10 4.19
CA ILE A 416 -2.23 -4.50 2.93
C ILE A 416 -1.02 -5.28 2.43
N SER A 417 -1.12 -5.83 1.22
CA SER A 417 -0.02 -6.48 0.49
C SER A 417 0.30 -5.69 -0.78
N ILE A 418 1.57 -5.32 -0.97
CA ILE A 418 2.04 -4.63 -2.17
C ILE A 418 3.23 -5.39 -2.74
N ASN A 419 3.03 -5.96 -3.94
CA ASN A 419 4.10 -6.51 -4.76
C ASN A 419 4.36 -5.56 -5.94
N SER A 420 5.54 -4.94 -5.98
CA SER A 420 5.83 -3.88 -6.95
C SER A 420 7.27 -3.81 -7.43
N GLY A 421 7.53 -2.87 -8.35
CA GLY A 421 8.85 -2.36 -8.69
C GLY A 421 9.29 -1.27 -7.72
N ALA A 422 9.79 -0.13 -8.21
CA ALA A 422 10.15 0.97 -7.32
C ALA A 422 8.89 1.55 -6.67
N MET A 423 8.95 1.83 -5.37
CA MET A 423 7.81 2.31 -4.59
C MET A 423 8.05 3.73 -4.10
N ASN A 424 7.04 4.58 -4.22
CA ASN A 424 7.05 5.96 -3.75
C ASN A 424 5.80 6.24 -2.91
N ASN A 425 6.00 6.51 -1.62
CA ASN A 425 5.01 6.89 -0.61
C ASN A 425 5.33 8.30 -0.06
N THR A 426 5.47 9.29 -0.96
CA THR A 426 5.82 10.67 -0.58
C THR A 426 4.58 11.43 -0.11
N HIS A 427 4.65 12.07 1.08
CA HIS A 427 3.56 12.80 1.72
C HIS A 427 2.23 12.01 1.73
N SER A 428 2.33 10.70 1.95
CA SER A 428 1.21 9.79 1.78
C SER A 428 1.06 8.84 2.96
N ARG A 429 -0.16 8.36 3.16
CA ARG A 429 -0.50 7.35 4.16
C ARG A 429 -0.66 5.99 3.48
N LEU A 430 -0.07 4.98 4.07
CA LEU A 430 -0.37 3.57 3.84
C LEU A 430 -0.59 2.95 5.21
N ARG A 431 -1.83 2.62 5.56
CA ARG A 431 -2.20 2.22 6.92
C ARG A 431 -3.08 0.98 6.93
N SER A 432 -2.63 -0.06 7.61
CA SER A 432 -3.43 -1.23 7.96
C SER A 432 -3.68 -1.27 9.47
N VAL A 433 -4.87 -1.70 9.88
CA VAL A 433 -5.17 -2.01 11.30
C VAL A 433 -4.52 -3.34 11.73
N THR A 434 -4.16 -4.21 10.80
CA THR A 434 -3.53 -5.51 11.05
C THR A 434 -2.08 -5.49 10.57
N ARG A 435 -1.81 -5.88 9.32
CA ARG A 435 -0.47 -6.12 8.77
C ARG A 435 -0.23 -5.30 7.50
N VAL A 436 1.02 -4.85 7.33
CA VAL A 436 1.53 -4.37 6.04
C VAL A 436 2.64 -5.28 5.54
N GLU A 437 2.54 -5.73 4.29
CA GLU A 437 3.58 -6.45 3.56
C GLU A 437 3.96 -5.69 2.28
N ILE A 438 5.25 -5.39 2.12
CA ILE A 438 5.81 -4.68 0.96
C ILE A 438 6.96 -5.49 0.38
N ASP A 439 6.87 -5.82 -0.90
CA ASP A 439 7.97 -6.37 -1.70
C ASP A 439 8.16 -5.54 -2.97
N THR A 440 9.32 -4.88 -3.10
CA THR A 440 9.69 -4.10 -4.29
C THR A 440 10.55 -4.90 -5.27
N ASN A 441 10.70 -6.21 -5.05
CA ASN A 441 11.45 -7.15 -5.87
C ASN A 441 12.89 -6.65 -6.17
N GLY A 442 13.55 -6.10 -5.15
CA GLY A 442 14.91 -5.56 -5.26
C GLY A 442 14.98 -4.16 -5.87
N LYS A 443 13.94 -3.34 -5.69
CA LYS A 443 13.93 -1.90 -6.05
C LYS A 443 13.85 -1.02 -4.81
N ALA A 444 14.07 0.28 -4.99
CA ALA A 444 14.08 1.23 -3.90
C ALA A 444 12.66 1.60 -3.44
N LEU A 445 12.54 1.92 -2.14
CA LEU A 445 11.37 2.55 -1.53
C LEU A 445 11.72 4.00 -1.15
N LYS A 446 10.88 4.95 -1.52
CA LYS A 446 10.89 6.32 -1.03
C LYS A 446 9.68 6.56 -0.13
N ASN A 447 9.90 6.93 1.12
CA ASN A 447 8.88 7.22 2.11
C ASN A 447 9.25 8.52 2.84
N THR A 448 8.51 9.61 2.60
CA THR A 448 8.85 10.93 3.17
C THR A 448 7.58 11.68 3.57
N GLY A 449 7.70 12.67 4.46
CA GLY A 449 6.59 13.57 4.76
C GLY A 449 5.66 13.10 5.88
N MET A 450 6.20 12.47 6.93
CA MET A 450 5.43 12.11 8.12
C MET A 450 4.74 13.34 8.74
N THR A 451 3.63 13.14 9.42
CA THR A 451 3.00 14.15 10.27
C THR A 451 3.39 13.96 11.74
N ALA A 452 3.19 14.99 12.55
CA ALA A 452 3.57 14.98 13.96
C ALA A 452 2.75 13.99 14.80
N ASP A 453 1.47 13.81 14.46
CA ASP A 453 0.58 12.85 15.10
C ASP A 453 0.48 11.59 14.25
N THR A 454 1.15 10.54 14.72
CA THR A 454 1.19 9.23 14.08
C THR A 454 -0.02 8.36 14.38
N ALA A 455 -0.90 8.81 15.29
CA ALA A 455 -2.11 8.10 15.70
C ALA A 455 -3.40 8.74 15.16
N SER A 456 -3.33 9.98 14.65
CA SER A 456 -4.49 10.65 14.07
C SER A 456 -4.88 10.09 12.70
N ASP A 457 -6.07 10.46 12.23
CA ASP A 457 -6.47 10.22 10.85
C ASP A 457 -5.69 11.06 9.83
N ASP A 458 -4.85 12.01 10.26
CA ASP A 458 -3.96 12.77 9.38
C ASP A 458 -2.53 12.17 9.37
N SER A 459 -2.33 10.98 9.94
CA SER A 459 -1.03 10.32 10.01
C SER A 459 -0.49 10.02 8.59
N LEU A 460 0.71 10.50 8.25
CA LEU A 460 1.42 10.12 7.02
C LEU A 460 2.53 9.11 7.32
N GLY A 461 2.90 8.31 6.33
CA GLY A 461 3.91 7.24 6.43
C GLY A 461 3.35 5.85 6.14
N ILE A 462 4.10 4.82 6.53
CA ILE A 462 3.74 3.41 6.39
C ILE A 462 3.49 2.85 7.79
N LEU A 463 2.24 2.44 8.06
CA LEU A 463 1.74 2.12 9.39
C LEU A 463 1.00 0.78 9.38
N SER A 464 1.22 -0.05 10.40
CA SER A 464 0.50 -1.32 10.60
C SER A 464 0.18 -1.53 12.09
N GLY A 465 -0.82 -2.35 12.39
CA GLY A 465 -1.19 -2.69 13.75
C GLY A 465 -0.41 -3.87 14.34
N LEU A 466 -1.07 -4.61 15.23
CA LEU A 466 -0.45 -5.61 16.10
C LEU A 466 0.07 -6.85 15.36
N ASP A 467 -0.42 -7.13 14.16
CA ASP A 467 0.02 -8.29 13.38
C ASP A 467 1.41 -8.08 12.75
N GLY A 468 1.91 -6.84 12.75
CA GLY A 468 3.30 -6.54 12.39
C GLY A 468 3.48 -6.02 10.97
N MET A 469 4.74 -5.93 10.55
CA MET A 469 5.13 -5.43 9.24
C MET A 469 6.25 -6.27 8.62
N THR A 470 6.14 -6.55 7.31
CA THR A 470 7.22 -7.14 6.53
C THR A 470 7.58 -6.22 5.36
N VAL A 471 8.88 -5.89 5.22
CA VAL A 471 9.39 -5.02 4.15
C VAL A 471 10.61 -5.66 3.50
N ASN A 472 10.53 -5.92 2.20
CA ASN A 472 11.59 -6.49 1.37
C ASN A 472 11.95 -5.54 0.22
N ILE A 473 13.09 -4.86 0.31
CA ILE A 473 13.47 -3.78 -0.62
C ILE A 473 14.98 -3.76 -0.95
N ALA A 474 15.41 -2.89 -1.88
CA ALA A 474 16.82 -2.61 -2.14
C ALA A 474 17.06 -1.10 -2.33
N GLY A 475 17.24 -0.40 -1.21
CA GLY A 475 17.37 1.04 -1.08
C GLY A 475 16.16 1.64 -0.36
N LEU A 476 16.41 2.47 0.66
CA LEU A 476 15.37 3.22 1.36
C LEU A 476 15.77 4.69 1.48
N ASN A 477 14.88 5.58 1.04
CA ASN A 477 14.86 6.96 1.52
C ASN A 477 13.69 7.11 2.49
N ASN A 478 13.99 7.21 3.78
CA ASN A 478 13.03 7.48 4.85
C ASN A 478 13.23 8.88 5.46
N ASP A 479 13.79 9.82 4.70
CA ASP A 479 14.05 11.17 5.20
C ASP A 479 12.72 11.87 5.51
N GLN A 480 12.58 12.37 6.74
CA GLN A 480 11.33 12.91 7.26
C GLN A 480 10.14 11.95 7.10
N GLY A 481 10.39 10.64 6.97
CA GLY A 481 9.37 9.59 6.83
C GLY A 481 9.24 8.73 8.07
N ILE A 482 8.10 8.09 8.24
CA ILE A 482 7.88 7.10 9.31
C ILE A 482 7.48 5.75 8.71
N ILE A 483 8.10 4.70 9.23
CA ILE A 483 7.72 3.30 9.05
C ILE A 483 7.49 2.74 10.45
N ALA A 484 6.26 2.39 10.80
CA ALA A 484 5.93 1.96 12.15
C ALA A 484 4.93 0.81 12.19
N THR A 485 5.09 -0.06 13.18
CA THR A 485 4.15 -1.13 13.49
C THR A 485 3.94 -1.23 14.99
N ASP A 486 2.74 -1.59 15.44
CA ASP A 486 2.50 -1.94 16.84
C ASP A 486 2.98 -3.36 17.18
N GLY A 487 3.10 -4.24 16.18
CA GLY A 487 3.60 -5.61 16.30
C GLY A 487 5.09 -5.77 15.98
N ASP A 488 5.48 -6.96 15.55
CA ASP A 488 6.86 -7.27 15.13
C ASP A 488 7.18 -6.69 13.74
N MET A 489 8.42 -6.28 13.53
CA MET A 489 8.91 -5.79 12.24
C MET A 489 10.00 -6.69 11.66
N ASN A 490 9.75 -7.24 10.46
CA ASN A 490 10.74 -7.92 9.64
C ASN A 490 11.14 -7.02 8.47
N PHE A 491 12.32 -6.42 8.55
CA PHE A 491 12.80 -5.41 7.60
C PHE A 491 14.08 -5.89 6.91
N THR A 492 13.97 -6.24 5.62
CA THR A 492 15.10 -6.65 4.79
C THR A 492 15.33 -5.64 3.68
N ASN A 493 16.48 -4.97 3.72
CA ASN A 493 16.95 -4.06 2.70
C ASN A 493 18.28 -4.54 2.11
N LYS A 494 18.38 -4.64 0.78
CA LYS A 494 19.64 -4.98 0.08
C LYS A 494 20.27 -3.74 -0.56
N GLY A 495 20.35 -2.65 0.19
CA GLY A 495 20.92 -1.40 -0.28
C GLY A 495 21.16 -0.40 0.85
N ASP A 496 21.35 0.87 0.47
CA ASP A 496 21.60 1.96 1.42
C ASP A 496 20.30 2.52 2.00
N ILE A 497 20.34 2.99 3.26
CA ILE A 497 19.25 3.72 3.92
C ILE A 497 19.69 5.15 4.22
N THR A 498 18.87 6.13 3.83
CA THR A 498 18.87 7.47 4.43
C THR A 498 17.66 7.61 5.35
N ASN A 499 17.89 8.02 6.59
CA ASN A 499 16.85 8.18 7.61
C ASN A 499 16.96 9.55 8.29
N LYS A 500 17.16 10.61 7.50
CA LYS A 500 17.38 11.95 8.06
C LYS A 500 16.09 12.50 8.64
N TRP A 501 16.05 12.79 9.95
CA TRP A 501 14.80 13.14 10.67
C TRP A 501 13.68 12.10 10.50
N GLY A 502 14.03 10.88 10.08
CA GLY A 502 13.08 9.80 9.84
C GLY A 502 12.96 8.87 11.04
N HIS A 503 11.92 8.05 11.05
CA HIS A 503 11.67 7.09 12.11
C HIS A 503 11.33 5.71 11.56
N ILE A 504 11.97 4.68 12.11
CA ILE A 504 11.62 3.28 11.90
C ILE A 504 11.36 2.67 13.28
N LYS A 505 10.13 2.22 13.54
CA LYS A 505 9.67 1.84 14.89
C LYS A 505 8.92 0.52 14.91
N SER A 506 9.32 -0.37 15.79
CA SER A 506 8.62 -1.63 16.09
C SER A 506 8.04 -1.60 17.50
N GLY A 507 6.73 -1.82 17.64
CA GLY A 507 6.06 -2.01 18.92
C GLY A 507 6.34 -3.39 19.54
N GLY A 508 6.79 -4.34 18.72
CA GLY A 508 7.31 -5.65 19.09
C GLY A 508 8.79 -5.81 18.74
N TYR A 509 9.18 -7.03 18.35
CA TYR A 509 10.56 -7.39 18.07
C TYR A 509 10.99 -6.88 16.70
N LEU A 510 12.22 -6.36 16.60
CA LEU A 510 12.76 -5.82 15.36
C LEU A 510 13.82 -6.74 14.76
N THR A 511 13.51 -7.37 13.63
CA THR A 511 14.49 -8.03 12.77
C THR A 511 14.83 -7.09 11.62
N PHE A 512 16.05 -6.54 11.60
CA PHE A 512 16.43 -5.48 10.66
C PHE A 512 17.76 -5.80 9.97
N SER A 513 17.75 -5.86 8.64
CA SER A 513 18.94 -6.08 7.82
C SER A 513 19.05 -5.02 6.72
N SER A 514 20.24 -4.45 6.53
CA SER A 514 20.54 -3.49 5.46
C SER A 514 22.00 -3.58 4.99
N ASP A 515 22.38 -2.94 3.88
CA ASP A 515 23.81 -2.78 3.57
C ASP A 515 24.43 -1.67 4.42
N LYS A 516 23.80 -0.50 4.37
CA LYS A 516 24.21 0.69 5.14
C LYS A 516 23.00 1.40 5.73
N ILE A 517 23.27 2.19 6.75
CA ILE A 517 22.34 3.22 7.23
C ILE A 517 23.08 4.52 7.52
N LYS A 518 22.47 5.64 7.11
CA LYS A 518 22.79 7.00 7.53
C LYS A 518 21.62 7.55 8.35
N ASN A 519 21.72 7.43 9.67
CA ASN A 519 20.67 7.81 10.62
C ASN A 519 20.91 9.22 11.20
N LEU A 520 20.84 10.26 10.36
CA LEU A 520 21.15 11.64 10.78
C LEU A 520 19.93 12.32 11.43
N TYR A 521 19.95 12.58 12.73
CA TYR A 521 18.78 13.08 13.49
C TYR A 521 17.54 12.16 13.41
N GLY A 522 17.73 10.93 12.95
CA GLY A 522 16.67 9.93 12.81
C GLY A 522 16.60 8.98 14.00
N GLY A 523 15.57 8.15 14.01
CA GLY A 523 15.33 7.14 15.03
C GLY A 523 15.17 5.73 14.45
N LEU A 524 15.80 4.75 15.09
CA LEU A 524 15.45 3.33 14.98
C LEU A 524 15.05 2.82 16.37
N ALA A 525 13.87 2.21 16.51
CA ALA A 525 13.39 1.77 17.82
C ALA A 525 12.65 0.43 17.81
N SER A 526 12.71 -0.28 18.93
CA SER A 526 12.01 -1.53 19.22
C SER A 526 11.67 -1.61 20.71
N LYS A 527 10.54 -2.24 21.08
CA LYS A 527 10.13 -2.37 22.50
C LYS A 527 10.47 -3.70 23.15
N THR A 528 10.62 -4.79 22.40
CA THR A 528 10.71 -6.15 22.98
C THR A 528 12.00 -6.90 22.61
N GLY A 529 12.95 -6.22 21.97
CA GLY A 529 14.23 -6.77 21.52
C GLY A 529 14.51 -6.45 20.06
N ALA A 530 15.75 -6.69 19.63
CA ALA A 530 16.14 -6.47 18.24
C ALA A 530 17.34 -7.31 17.78
N ASN A 531 17.33 -7.68 16.51
CA ASN A 531 18.49 -8.12 15.77
C ASN A 531 18.71 -7.17 14.60
N VAL A 532 19.72 -6.31 14.72
CA VAL A 532 20.04 -5.27 13.74
C VAL A 532 21.37 -5.60 13.07
N THR A 533 21.34 -5.88 11.77
CA THR A 533 22.52 -6.26 10.99
C THR A 533 22.73 -5.32 9.81
N PHE A 534 23.97 -4.85 9.64
CA PHE A 534 24.42 -4.12 8.46
C PHE A 534 25.57 -4.87 7.80
N SER A 535 25.50 -5.08 6.48
CA SER A 535 26.56 -5.76 5.73
C SER A 535 27.83 -4.90 5.60
N GLN A 536 27.71 -3.57 5.76
CA GLN A 536 28.80 -2.62 5.63
C GLN A 536 28.89 -1.64 6.81
N THR A 537 28.05 -0.60 6.86
CA THR A 537 28.25 0.51 7.81
C THR A 537 26.97 0.94 8.49
N LEU A 538 27.04 1.06 9.81
CA LEU A 538 26.07 1.74 10.64
C LEU A 538 26.60 3.14 10.96
N ASP A 539 26.03 4.18 10.34
CA ASP A 539 26.32 5.58 10.67
C ASP A 539 25.15 6.21 11.45
N ASN A 540 25.31 6.29 12.77
CA ASN A 540 24.35 6.86 13.71
C ASN A 540 24.76 8.28 14.16
N ASN A 541 25.37 9.06 13.26
CA ASN A 541 25.80 10.42 13.59
C ASN A 541 24.60 11.33 13.91
N PHE A 542 24.54 11.88 15.13
CA PHE A 542 23.36 12.59 15.69
C PHE A 542 22.05 11.77 15.66
N GLY A 543 22.12 10.48 15.40
CA GLY A 543 20.96 9.61 15.39
C GLY A 543 20.67 9.02 16.76
N VAL A 544 19.50 8.41 16.89
CA VAL A 544 19.07 7.69 18.08
C VAL A 544 18.66 6.27 17.72
N PHE A 545 19.29 5.29 18.37
CA PHE A 545 18.80 3.92 18.41
C PHE A 545 18.25 3.68 19.82
N TYR A 546 16.98 3.30 19.92
CA TYR A 546 16.32 3.00 21.19
C TYR A 546 15.71 1.59 21.14
N LEU A 547 16.49 0.60 21.57
CA LEU A 547 16.20 -0.82 21.41
C LEU A 547 16.02 -1.44 22.79
N GLU A 548 14.79 -1.49 23.27
CA GLU A 548 14.42 -2.10 24.56
C GLU A 548 14.38 -3.62 24.44
N GLY A 549 14.38 -4.32 25.58
CA GLY A 549 14.37 -5.78 25.68
C GLY A 549 15.74 -6.40 25.99
N ASP A 550 15.71 -7.59 26.58
CA ASP A 550 16.90 -8.27 27.14
C ASP A 550 17.80 -8.94 26.07
N SER A 551 17.41 -8.89 24.80
CA SER A 551 18.13 -9.53 23.69
C SER A 551 18.25 -8.59 22.50
N VAL A 552 19.19 -7.64 22.58
CA VAL A 552 19.56 -6.77 21.47
C VAL A 552 20.94 -7.13 20.94
N THR A 553 21.02 -7.43 19.64
CA THR A 553 22.30 -7.57 18.91
C THR A 553 22.39 -6.52 17.82
N ILE A 554 23.54 -5.83 17.76
CA ILE A 554 23.88 -4.90 16.68
C ILE A 554 25.16 -5.38 16.01
N SER A 555 25.08 -5.71 14.73
CA SER A 555 26.20 -6.23 13.94
C SER A 555 26.49 -5.37 12.71
N ALA A 556 27.72 -4.90 12.55
CA ALA A 556 28.19 -4.23 11.34
C ALA A 556 29.72 -4.24 11.28
N PRO A 557 30.37 -4.35 10.10
CA PRO A 557 31.82 -4.17 10.00
C PRO A 557 32.32 -2.87 10.63
N TYR A 558 31.61 -1.76 10.42
CA TYR A 558 31.93 -0.47 11.05
C TYR A 558 30.69 0.17 11.68
N ILE A 559 30.79 0.48 12.98
CA ILE A 559 29.79 1.23 13.74
C ILE A 559 30.34 2.63 14.06
N ASN A 560 29.68 3.65 13.53
CA ASN A 560 29.95 5.06 13.81
C ASN A 560 28.81 5.66 14.64
N ASN A 561 28.98 5.72 15.96
CA ASN A 561 28.07 6.41 16.89
C ASN A 561 28.62 7.80 17.27
N ASN A 562 29.29 8.48 16.36
CA ASN A 562 29.83 9.81 16.62
C ASN A 562 28.68 10.78 16.95
N LYS A 563 28.67 11.39 18.14
CA LYS A 563 27.58 12.29 18.57
C LYS A 563 26.17 11.67 18.53
N GLY A 564 26.08 10.34 18.42
CA GLY A 564 24.83 9.60 18.40
C GLY A 564 24.47 9.04 19.77
N VAL A 565 23.24 8.53 19.89
CA VAL A 565 22.77 7.79 21.05
C VAL A 565 22.41 6.37 20.65
N ILE A 566 22.90 5.39 21.41
CA ILE A 566 22.39 4.01 21.36
C ILE A 566 21.99 3.64 22.79
N LYS A 567 20.71 3.36 23.00
CA LYS A 567 20.14 2.99 24.30
C LYS A 567 19.36 1.68 24.19
N GLY A 568 19.46 0.84 25.23
CA GLY A 568 18.68 -0.38 25.35
C GLY A 568 18.80 -1.02 26.72
N ASP A 569 18.23 -2.21 26.93
CA ASP A 569 18.33 -2.90 28.22
C ASP A 569 19.61 -3.74 28.29
N ALA A 570 19.75 -4.71 27.39
CA ALA A 570 20.98 -5.50 27.23
C ALA A 570 21.41 -5.52 25.75
N ILE A 571 22.60 -4.99 25.47
CA ILE A 571 23.11 -4.87 24.09
C ILE A 571 24.43 -5.62 23.92
N TYR A 572 24.48 -6.47 22.89
CA TYR A 572 25.69 -7.06 22.35
C TYR A 572 26.07 -6.43 21.00
N PHE A 573 27.27 -5.86 20.91
CA PHE A 573 27.84 -5.32 19.69
C PHE A 573 28.85 -6.29 19.07
N LYS A 574 28.68 -6.57 17.78
CA LYS A 574 29.63 -7.33 16.96
C LYS A 574 30.12 -6.47 15.80
N THR A 575 31.39 -6.06 15.84
CA THR A 575 31.94 -5.16 14.83
C THR A 575 33.45 -5.29 14.70
N ASP A 576 34.01 -4.95 13.53
CA ASP A 576 35.46 -4.87 13.36
C ASP A 576 36.02 -3.56 13.93
N LYS A 577 35.17 -2.52 13.97
CA LYS A 577 35.52 -1.19 14.46
C LYS A 577 34.32 -0.43 14.99
N PHE A 578 34.46 0.07 16.22
CA PHE A 578 33.46 0.92 16.87
C PHE A 578 34.04 2.30 17.18
N ASN A 579 33.50 3.34 16.55
CA ASN A 579 33.71 4.75 16.93
C ASN A 579 32.53 5.31 17.75
N ASN A 580 32.76 5.60 19.03
CA ASN A 580 31.84 6.30 19.95
C ASN A 580 32.40 7.68 20.37
N THR A 581 33.07 8.39 19.47
CA THR A 581 33.61 9.73 19.75
C THR A 581 32.47 10.72 20.01
N SER A 582 32.49 11.40 21.17
CA SER A 582 31.43 12.31 21.60
C SER A 582 30.03 11.69 21.59
N GLY A 583 29.93 10.36 21.52
CA GLY A 583 28.68 9.60 21.48
C GLY A 583 28.27 9.12 22.86
N PHE A 584 27.07 8.56 22.94
CA PHE A 584 26.52 8.00 24.17
C PHE A 584 25.92 6.62 23.90
N VAL A 585 26.49 5.59 24.54
CA VAL A 585 25.90 4.27 24.63
C VAL A 585 25.48 4.05 26.07
N ILE A 586 24.21 3.70 26.29
CA ILE A 586 23.69 3.42 27.63
C ILE A 586 22.85 2.15 27.64
N THR A 587 23.14 1.26 28.60
CA THR A 587 22.37 0.03 28.82
C THR A 587 21.82 -0.02 30.24
N GLU A 588 20.60 -0.50 30.43
CA GLU A 588 19.97 -0.63 31.75
C GLU A 588 20.47 -1.87 32.51
N GLN A 589 20.83 -2.95 31.81
CA GLN A 589 21.19 -4.24 32.41
C GLN A 589 22.60 -4.70 32.05
N LYS A 590 22.95 -4.72 30.75
CA LYS A 590 24.25 -5.25 30.30
C LYS A 590 24.75 -4.60 29.02
N LEU A 591 26.04 -4.29 28.98
CA LEU A 591 26.75 -3.91 27.76
C LEU A 591 27.87 -4.91 27.44
N GLU A 592 27.82 -5.51 26.27
CA GLU A 592 28.91 -6.34 25.75
C GLU A 592 29.38 -5.81 24.39
N ILE A 593 30.68 -5.53 24.27
CA ILE A 593 31.30 -5.09 23.02
C ILE A 593 32.50 -5.97 22.72
N ASP A 594 32.46 -6.67 21.59
CA ASP A 594 33.60 -7.40 21.04
C ASP A 594 34.04 -6.76 19.73
N THR A 595 35.20 -6.10 19.74
CA THR A 595 35.73 -5.39 18.57
C THR A 595 37.26 -5.30 18.59
N PRO A 596 37.96 -5.59 17.48
CA PRO A 596 39.39 -5.30 17.35
C PRO A 596 39.76 -3.85 17.72
N GLU A 597 38.96 -2.87 17.29
CA GLU A 597 39.20 -1.45 17.55
C GLU A 597 37.96 -0.79 18.21
N LEU A 598 38.14 -0.25 19.43
CA LEU A 598 37.14 0.55 20.13
C LEU A 598 37.70 1.95 20.40
N THR A 599 37.00 2.98 19.91
CA THR A 599 37.29 4.38 20.21
C THR A 599 36.13 5.00 20.99
N ASN A 600 36.40 5.48 22.19
CA ASN A 600 35.43 6.16 23.07
C ASN A 600 36.05 7.46 23.58
N ASN A 601 36.18 8.45 22.70
CA ASN A 601 36.87 9.70 23.01
C ASN A 601 35.90 10.84 23.27
N SER A 602 36.40 11.88 23.95
CA SER A 602 35.70 13.16 24.07
C SER A 602 34.25 13.07 24.55
N SER A 603 33.96 12.16 25.50
CA SER A 603 32.59 11.84 25.92
C SER A 603 31.85 13.03 26.55
N LEU A 604 32.58 14.04 27.05
CA LEU A 604 31.97 15.28 27.57
C LEU A 604 31.43 16.20 26.46
N ASP A 605 31.92 16.08 25.22
CA ASP A 605 31.47 16.90 24.08
C ASP A 605 30.06 16.48 23.60
N PHE A 606 29.56 15.32 24.05
CA PHE A 606 28.17 14.91 23.84
C PHE A 606 27.19 15.99 24.32
N LYS A 607 27.43 16.54 25.51
CA LYS A 607 26.53 17.47 26.19
C LYS A 607 26.34 18.79 25.43
N THR A 608 27.38 19.24 24.73
CA THR A 608 27.40 20.53 24.03
C THR A 608 26.67 20.52 22.69
N GLU A 609 26.43 19.33 22.12
CA GLU A 609 25.77 19.21 20.83
C GLU A 609 24.51 18.34 20.94
N MET A 610 24.68 17.03 21.12
CA MET A 610 23.56 16.08 21.19
C MET A 610 22.76 16.23 22.49
N GLY A 611 23.42 16.55 23.61
CA GLY A 611 22.75 16.84 24.89
C GLY A 611 21.77 17.99 24.75
N PHE A 612 22.18 19.12 24.15
CA PHE A 612 21.26 20.23 23.86
C PHE A 612 20.13 19.83 22.91
N TYR A 613 20.43 19.09 21.83
CA TYR A 613 19.42 18.62 20.88
C TYR A 613 18.33 17.75 21.54
N LEU A 614 18.72 16.89 22.49
CA LEU A 614 17.80 16.05 23.25
C LEU A 614 17.13 16.76 24.44
N GLY A 615 17.40 18.05 24.66
CA GLY A 615 16.92 18.77 25.85
C GLY A 615 17.56 18.30 27.16
N GLN A 616 18.75 17.69 27.09
CA GLN A 616 19.54 17.16 28.19
C GLN A 616 20.96 17.78 28.20
N PRO A 617 21.11 19.10 28.37
CA PRO A 617 22.40 19.81 28.19
C PRO A 617 23.49 19.42 29.21
N ASP A 618 23.10 18.79 30.32
CA ASP A 618 24.04 18.32 31.34
C ASP A 618 24.42 16.85 31.19
N GLN A 619 23.79 16.12 30.24
CA GLN A 619 24.04 14.72 30.02
C GLN A 619 25.45 14.52 29.45
N LYS A 620 26.27 13.72 30.14
CA LYS A 620 27.60 13.31 29.66
C LYS A 620 27.46 12.04 28.83
N GLY A 621 28.17 11.96 27.71
CA GLY A 621 28.23 10.76 26.88
C GLY A 621 29.17 9.70 27.45
N GLY A 622 29.62 8.81 26.58
CA GLY A 622 30.52 7.69 26.89
C GLY A 622 29.86 6.33 26.69
N LEU A 623 30.50 5.28 27.22
CA LEU A 623 29.96 3.92 27.30
C LEU A 623 29.52 3.67 28.74
N ILE A 624 28.21 3.52 28.95
CA ILE A 624 27.63 3.39 30.29
C ILE A 624 26.78 2.11 30.34
N SER A 625 26.96 1.33 31.40
CA SER A 625 26.00 0.29 31.75
C SER A 625 25.54 0.50 33.19
N LYS A 626 24.23 0.46 33.43
CA LYS A 626 23.73 0.50 34.80
C LYS A 626 23.93 -0.83 35.53
N GLY A 627 24.12 -1.92 34.80
CA GLY A 627 24.52 -3.23 35.32
C GLY A 627 25.93 -3.61 34.87
N GLU A 628 26.07 -4.80 34.28
CA GLU A 628 27.37 -5.41 33.93
C GLU A 628 27.94 -4.87 32.62
N MET A 629 29.26 -4.75 32.53
CA MET A 629 29.94 -4.36 31.30
C MET A 629 31.10 -5.29 30.99
N LYS A 630 31.14 -5.78 29.74
CA LYS A 630 32.27 -6.56 29.21
C LYS A 630 32.74 -5.98 27.89
N LEU A 631 34.00 -5.56 27.84
CA LEU A 631 34.62 -4.99 26.66
C LEU A 631 35.87 -5.80 26.28
N SER A 632 35.94 -6.30 25.04
CA SER A 632 37.09 -7.04 24.55
C SER A 632 37.58 -6.61 23.18
N GLY A 633 38.90 -6.74 22.94
CA GLY A 633 39.49 -6.39 21.64
C GLY A 633 41.01 -6.31 21.58
N ASN A 634 41.54 -5.69 20.53
CA ASN A 634 42.96 -5.42 20.39
C ASN A 634 43.32 -4.05 20.96
N LYS A 635 42.57 -3.02 20.60
CA LYS A 635 42.88 -1.63 20.96
C LYS A 635 41.65 -0.88 21.46
N LEU A 636 41.76 -0.34 22.66
CA LEU A 636 40.84 0.65 23.22
C LEU A 636 41.52 2.02 23.30
N VAL A 637 40.92 3.03 22.70
CA VAL A 637 41.28 4.44 22.88
C VAL A 637 40.13 5.14 23.60
N SER A 638 40.37 5.56 24.84
CA SER A 638 39.40 6.23 25.72
C SER A 638 39.90 7.61 26.17
N ASN A 639 40.47 8.37 25.23
CA ASN A 639 41.10 9.65 25.49
C ASN A 639 40.05 10.75 25.70
N LYS A 640 40.08 11.41 26.86
CA LYS A 640 38.96 12.25 27.34
C LYS A 640 37.61 11.50 27.31
N GLY A 641 37.67 10.17 27.36
CA GLY A 641 36.55 9.27 27.30
C GLY A 641 35.93 9.03 28.67
N ARG A 642 34.73 8.43 28.67
CA ARG A 642 34.04 7.97 29.86
C ARG A 642 33.51 6.55 29.65
N ILE A 643 33.93 5.61 30.48
CA ILE A 643 33.47 4.22 30.51
C ILE A 643 33.07 3.92 31.96
N VAL A 644 31.80 3.63 32.21
CA VAL A 644 31.29 3.48 33.59
C VAL A 644 30.29 2.34 33.74
N THR A 645 30.42 1.55 34.81
CA THR A 645 29.31 0.75 35.35
C THR A 645 28.74 1.38 36.62
N GLU A 646 27.41 1.44 36.73
CA GLU A 646 26.75 2.09 37.89
C GLU A 646 26.43 1.14 39.04
N ASN A 647 26.06 -0.11 38.76
CA ASN A 647 25.74 -1.11 39.80
C ASN A 647 26.30 -2.52 39.53
N GLY A 648 26.92 -2.76 38.36
CA GLY A 648 27.48 -4.07 38.01
C GLY A 648 28.99 -4.07 37.85
N ASP A 649 29.54 -5.28 37.69
CA ASP A 649 30.97 -5.49 37.51
C ASP A 649 31.42 -5.06 36.10
N MET A 650 32.68 -4.63 35.99
CA MET A 650 33.33 -4.27 34.74
C MET A 650 34.46 -5.25 34.42
N GLU A 651 34.40 -5.86 33.24
CA GLU A 651 35.50 -6.63 32.65
C GLU A 651 36.01 -5.92 31.39
N LEU A 652 37.30 -5.59 31.36
CA LEU A 652 37.96 -4.92 30.25
C LEU A 652 39.20 -5.73 29.83
N LYS A 653 39.15 -6.31 28.63
CA LYS A 653 40.22 -7.17 28.10
C LYS A 653 40.71 -6.69 26.74
N PHE A 654 41.83 -5.99 26.69
CA PHE A 654 42.38 -5.46 25.45
C PHE A 654 43.89 -5.64 25.36
N THR A 655 44.45 -5.85 24.17
CA THR A 655 45.92 -5.86 24.04
C THR A 655 46.53 -4.50 24.45
N SER A 656 45.92 -3.39 24.01
CA SER A 656 46.34 -2.03 24.36
C SER A 656 45.17 -1.16 24.79
N VAL A 657 45.35 -0.42 25.88
CA VAL A 657 44.40 0.59 26.36
C VAL A 657 45.10 1.93 26.54
N ASP A 658 44.56 2.97 25.91
CA ASP A 658 44.95 4.37 26.15
C ASP A 658 43.79 5.10 26.84
N ASN A 659 43.99 5.46 28.10
CA ASN A 659 43.04 6.20 28.94
C ASN A 659 43.56 7.62 29.22
N THR A 660 44.14 8.29 28.23
CA THR A 660 44.72 9.61 28.42
C THR A 660 43.63 10.66 28.71
N SER A 661 43.67 11.26 29.90
CA SER A 661 42.65 12.19 30.40
C SER A 661 41.23 11.64 30.42
N GLY A 662 41.06 10.31 30.35
CA GLY A 662 39.77 9.63 30.38
C GLY A 662 39.38 9.13 31.77
N THR A 663 38.17 8.58 31.87
CA THR A 663 37.67 7.91 33.07
C THR A 663 37.17 6.52 32.72
N ILE A 664 37.74 5.51 33.37
CA ILE A 664 37.26 4.13 33.40
C ILE A 664 36.91 3.85 34.86
N ALA A 665 35.63 3.65 35.18
CA ALA A 665 35.19 3.49 36.57
C ALA A 665 34.11 2.42 36.71
N SER A 666 34.27 1.51 37.66
CA SER A 666 33.20 0.63 38.10
C SER A 666 32.72 1.05 39.47
N HIS A 667 31.41 1.16 39.65
CA HIS A 667 30.79 1.32 40.97
C HIS A 667 30.64 -0.02 41.73
N LYS A 668 31.23 -1.11 41.21
CA LYS A 668 31.37 -2.40 41.88
C LYS A 668 32.82 -2.90 41.70
N ASN A 669 33.05 -4.09 41.15
CA ASN A 669 34.40 -4.58 40.84
C ASN A 669 34.82 -4.19 39.41
N ALA A 670 36.07 -3.75 39.25
CA ALA A 670 36.72 -3.55 37.96
C ALA A 670 37.86 -4.55 37.76
N SER A 671 37.81 -5.31 36.67
CA SER A 671 38.87 -6.21 36.21
C SER A 671 39.40 -5.74 34.85
N VAL A 672 40.68 -5.39 34.80
CA VAL A 672 41.35 -4.88 33.60
C VAL A 672 42.54 -5.78 33.26
N VAL A 673 42.51 -6.40 32.09
CA VAL A 673 43.57 -7.28 31.59
C VAL A 673 44.09 -6.76 30.26
N THR A 674 45.39 -6.42 30.21
CA THR A 674 46.01 -5.85 29.01
C THR A 674 47.46 -6.29 28.80
N SER A 675 48.04 -6.00 27.63
CA SER A 675 49.50 -6.00 27.48
C SER A 675 50.09 -4.61 27.73
N THR A 676 49.40 -3.55 27.30
CA THR A 676 49.81 -2.17 27.52
C THR A 676 48.66 -1.35 28.07
N PHE A 677 48.86 -0.75 29.25
CA PHE A 677 47.91 0.19 29.84
C PHE A 677 48.54 1.57 30.03
N THR A 678 48.02 2.56 29.32
CA THR A 678 48.41 3.98 29.48
C THR A 678 47.34 4.74 30.24
N ASN A 679 47.68 5.20 31.43
CA ASN A 679 46.86 6.06 32.29
C ASN A 679 47.57 7.41 32.51
N SER A 680 47.57 8.25 31.47
CA SER A 680 48.19 9.58 31.54
C SER A 680 47.12 10.63 31.83
N GLN A 681 47.12 11.22 33.03
CA GLN A 681 46.08 12.13 33.51
C GLN A 681 44.66 11.53 33.53
N GLY A 682 44.54 10.20 33.36
CA GLY A 682 43.27 9.48 33.39
C GLY A 682 42.89 8.99 34.78
N THR A 683 41.72 8.39 34.89
CA THR A 683 41.26 7.71 36.10
C THR A 683 40.89 6.28 35.74
N LEU A 684 41.43 5.32 36.49
CA LEU A 684 40.94 3.94 36.59
C LEU A 684 40.44 3.73 38.02
N PHE A 685 39.17 3.36 38.18
CA PHE A 685 38.55 3.23 39.50
C PHE A 685 37.66 1.99 39.63
N GLY A 686 37.68 1.33 40.79
CA GLY A 686 36.70 0.33 41.19
C GLY A 686 36.18 0.62 42.59
N GLN A 687 34.88 0.56 42.84
CA GLN A 687 34.33 0.84 44.16
C GLN A 687 34.75 -0.22 45.18
N ASP A 688 34.45 -1.50 44.91
CA ASP A 688 34.68 -2.59 45.86
C ASP A 688 36.08 -3.20 45.68
N LYS A 689 36.42 -3.54 44.44
CA LYS A 689 37.74 -4.07 44.08
C LYS A 689 38.17 -3.58 42.71
N LEU A 690 39.45 -3.24 42.58
CA LEU A 690 40.12 -3.00 41.31
C LEU A 690 41.22 -4.05 41.11
N THR A 691 41.18 -4.78 40.01
CA THR A 691 42.26 -5.66 39.55
C THR A 691 42.79 -5.15 38.21
N LEU A 692 44.08 -4.85 38.14
CA LEU A 692 44.77 -4.45 36.90
C LEU A 692 45.93 -5.41 36.63
N GLN A 693 45.84 -6.18 35.55
CA GLN A 693 46.93 -7.00 35.03
C GLN A 693 47.42 -6.42 33.71
N THR A 694 48.72 -6.11 33.63
CA THR A 694 49.32 -5.59 32.40
C THR A 694 50.77 -6.03 32.21
N ASP A 695 51.28 -6.07 30.98
CA ASP A 695 52.72 -6.26 30.76
C ASP A 695 53.47 -4.95 30.98
N THR A 696 52.91 -3.84 30.52
CA THR A 696 53.51 -2.51 30.61
C THR A 696 52.49 -1.48 31.09
N LEU A 697 52.81 -0.83 32.21
CA LEU A 697 51.99 0.22 32.81
C LEU A 697 52.67 1.58 32.69
N LYS A 698 51.98 2.54 32.07
CA LYS A 698 52.35 3.96 32.13
C LYS A 698 51.32 4.71 32.96
N ASN A 699 51.69 5.10 34.18
CA ASN A 699 50.82 5.88 35.07
C ASN A 699 51.44 7.24 35.35
N ASN A 700 50.83 8.31 34.82
CA ASN A 700 51.34 9.67 34.94
C ASN A 700 50.26 10.58 35.53
N SER A 701 50.53 11.17 36.70
CA SER A 701 49.64 12.15 37.33
C SER A 701 50.00 13.59 37.01
N THR A 702 49.03 14.47 37.21
CA THR A 702 49.22 15.93 37.27
C THR A 702 48.36 16.50 38.40
N GLY A 703 48.66 17.71 38.84
CA GLY A 703 47.97 18.34 39.97
C GLY A 703 48.49 17.84 41.32
N SER A 704 47.78 18.16 42.40
CA SER A 704 48.11 17.74 43.75
C SER A 704 46.88 17.25 44.50
N VAL A 705 47.10 16.35 45.47
CA VAL A 705 46.07 15.91 46.41
C VAL A 705 45.58 17.10 47.26
N GLU A 706 46.51 17.90 47.78
CA GLU A 706 46.21 19.05 48.66
C GLU A 706 45.30 20.10 48.01
N SER A 707 45.45 20.33 46.70
CA SER A 707 44.63 21.29 45.97
C SER A 707 43.38 20.66 45.34
N ASN A 708 43.10 19.38 45.59
CA ASN A 708 42.00 18.62 44.97
C ASN A 708 41.98 18.71 43.44
N THR A 709 43.17 18.71 42.82
CA THR A 709 43.35 18.82 41.35
C THR A 709 43.96 17.56 40.73
N LEU A 710 44.17 16.51 41.53
CA LEU A 710 44.88 15.31 41.11
C LEU A 710 44.17 14.59 39.96
N LYS A 711 44.93 14.27 38.93
CA LYS A 711 44.56 13.40 37.80
C LYS A 711 45.60 12.30 37.63
N GLY A 712 45.33 11.25 36.85
CA GLY A 712 46.25 10.12 36.68
C GLY A 712 46.19 9.14 37.84
N VAL A 713 44.98 8.75 38.24
CA VAL A 713 44.74 7.94 39.45
C VAL A 713 44.32 6.53 39.05
N ILE A 714 44.89 5.52 39.70
CA ILE A 714 44.45 4.13 39.67
C ILE A 714 44.03 3.78 41.10
N ALA A 715 42.75 3.59 41.39
CA ALA A 715 42.33 3.42 42.78
C ALA A 715 41.06 2.62 43.02
N SER A 716 40.84 2.20 44.26
CA SER A 716 39.57 1.68 44.75
C SER A 716 39.17 2.17 46.13
N SER A 717 37.86 2.16 46.43
CA SER A 717 37.36 2.36 47.80
C SER A 717 37.48 1.11 48.68
N GLY A 718 37.66 -0.07 48.09
CA GLY A 718 38.09 -1.29 48.78
C GLY A 718 39.50 -1.70 48.36
N ASP A 719 39.64 -2.87 47.72
CA ASP A 719 40.94 -3.48 47.43
C ASP A 719 41.46 -3.14 46.03
N THR A 720 42.73 -2.74 45.93
CA THR A 720 43.41 -2.56 44.64
C THR A 720 44.53 -3.58 44.50
N GLU A 721 44.47 -4.38 43.44
CA GLU A 721 45.49 -5.35 43.05
C GLU A 721 46.06 -4.98 41.67
N VAL A 722 47.35 -4.67 41.59
CA VAL A 722 48.04 -4.34 40.33
C VAL A 722 49.16 -5.35 40.08
N THR A 723 49.16 -5.97 38.91
CA THR A 723 50.25 -6.83 38.43
C THR A 723 50.83 -6.26 37.15
N VAL A 724 52.14 -5.99 37.16
CA VAL A 724 52.90 -5.51 35.98
C VAL A 724 53.99 -6.53 35.63
N ASN A 725 53.96 -7.12 34.43
CA ASN A 725 54.88 -8.20 34.07
C ASN A 725 56.27 -7.75 33.61
N ARG A 726 56.55 -6.45 33.59
CA ARG A 726 57.84 -5.85 33.20
C ARG A 726 58.21 -4.69 34.12
N ASP A 727 59.34 -4.05 33.81
CA ASP A 727 59.79 -2.83 34.48
C ASP A 727 58.68 -1.77 34.52
N PHE A 728 58.51 -1.16 35.70
CA PHE A 728 57.48 -0.15 35.94
C PHE A 728 58.06 1.10 36.60
N GLU A 729 57.83 2.25 35.95
CA GLU A 729 58.05 3.56 36.54
C GLU A 729 56.70 4.22 36.83
N ASN A 730 56.35 4.31 38.11
CA ASN A 730 55.16 5.04 38.53
C ASN A 730 55.49 6.53 38.60
N ASN A 731 54.73 7.32 37.85
CA ASN A 731 54.74 8.79 37.86
C ASN A 731 53.39 9.35 38.34
N GLY A 732 52.57 8.53 38.99
CA GLY A 732 51.24 8.92 39.43
C GLY A 732 50.79 8.28 40.74
N VAL A 733 49.47 8.21 40.92
CA VAL A 733 48.86 7.73 42.16
C VAL A 733 48.22 6.36 41.94
N ILE A 734 48.55 5.42 42.84
CA ILE A 734 47.92 4.10 42.92
C ILE A 734 47.43 3.91 44.36
N SER A 735 46.15 3.60 44.58
CA SER A 735 45.61 3.55 45.94
C SER A 735 44.52 2.50 46.14
N GLY A 736 44.61 1.70 47.19
CA GLY A 736 43.49 0.88 47.69
C GLY A 736 43.06 1.40 49.05
N VAL A 737 41.82 1.87 49.21
CA VAL A 737 41.37 2.40 50.50
C VAL A 737 41.31 1.33 51.58
N GLU A 738 41.16 0.05 51.29
CA GLU A 738 41.33 -0.99 52.32
C GLU A 738 42.72 -1.63 52.18
N HIS A 739 42.96 -2.39 51.12
CA HIS A 739 44.26 -3.01 50.83
C HIS A 739 44.81 -2.59 49.46
N LEU A 740 46.11 -2.30 49.39
CA LEU A 740 46.84 -2.10 48.13
C LEU A 740 47.91 -3.19 47.97
N ARG A 741 47.78 -4.02 46.93
CA ARG A 741 48.79 -5.02 46.53
C ARG A 741 49.31 -4.70 45.14
N VAL A 742 50.64 -4.59 45.00
CA VAL A 742 51.31 -4.31 43.73
C VAL A 742 52.42 -5.34 43.50
N ASN A 743 52.29 -6.13 42.45
CA ASN A 743 53.26 -7.13 42.03
C ASN A 743 53.94 -6.70 40.71
N ILE A 744 55.26 -6.68 40.68
CA ILE A 744 56.04 -6.22 39.51
C ILE A 744 57.10 -7.26 39.18
N ASN A 745 57.00 -7.88 37.99
CA ASN A 745 57.98 -8.83 37.50
C ASN A 745 59.09 -8.13 36.70
N GLY A 746 59.82 -7.24 37.37
CA GLY A 746 60.89 -6.45 36.78
C GLY A 746 61.52 -5.51 37.81
N LYS A 747 62.06 -4.40 37.35
CA LYS A 747 62.53 -3.29 38.19
C LYS A 747 61.40 -2.29 38.44
N TYR A 748 61.41 -1.67 39.61
CA TYR A 748 60.41 -0.67 39.98
C TYR A 748 61.06 0.66 40.39
N THR A 749 60.53 1.75 39.85
CA THR A 749 60.85 3.11 40.32
C THR A 749 59.57 3.86 40.65
N ASN A 750 59.49 4.40 41.87
CA ASN A 750 58.45 5.34 42.28
C ASN A 750 59.01 6.77 42.17
N ALA A 751 58.51 7.58 41.25
CA ALA A 751 59.03 8.93 41.03
C ALA A 751 58.67 9.90 42.17
N SER A 752 59.34 11.05 42.25
CA SER A 752 59.29 11.94 43.41
C SER A 752 57.90 12.49 43.78
N ASN A 753 57.00 12.62 42.80
CA ASN A 753 55.63 13.12 43.02
C ASN A 753 54.58 11.99 43.03
N SER A 754 55.03 10.74 43.08
CA SER A 754 54.16 9.56 43.00
C SER A 754 53.78 9.05 44.37
N ILE A 755 52.58 8.48 44.47
CA ILE A 755 52.01 7.99 45.72
C ILE A 755 51.47 6.57 45.49
N MET A 756 51.88 5.64 46.33
CA MET A 756 51.21 4.35 46.51
C MET A 756 50.69 4.25 47.93
N SER A 757 49.38 4.13 48.11
CA SER A 757 48.74 4.17 49.43
C SER A 757 47.76 3.02 49.66
N GLY A 758 47.89 2.32 50.78
CA GLY A 758 46.89 1.39 51.31
C GLY A 758 46.44 1.81 52.71
N LYS A 759 45.15 1.90 53.06
CA LYS A 759 44.81 2.31 54.44
C LYS A 759 45.20 1.23 55.46
N ASN A 760 44.69 0.01 55.29
CA ASN A 760 44.96 -1.09 56.21
C ASN A 760 46.31 -1.73 55.89
N SER A 761 46.49 -2.22 54.66
CA SER A 761 47.79 -2.76 54.25
C SER A 761 48.24 -2.23 52.90
N PHE A 762 49.55 -2.09 52.77
CA PHE A 762 50.25 -1.86 51.52
C PHE A 762 51.28 -2.96 51.31
N GLU A 763 51.18 -3.69 50.21
CA GLU A 763 52.08 -4.78 49.82
C GLU A 763 52.69 -4.47 48.45
N LEU A 764 54.01 -4.33 48.39
CA LEU A 764 54.76 -4.13 47.15
C LEU A 764 55.73 -5.30 46.96
N GLY A 765 55.45 -6.18 46.00
CA GLY A 765 56.32 -7.28 45.60
C GLY A 765 57.00 -7.00 44.27
N VAL A 766 58.33 -7.00 44.24
CA VAL A 766 59.12 -6.72 43.04
C VAL A 766 60.17 -7.81 42.86
N THR A 767 60.31 -8.38 41.66
CA THR A 767 61.32 -9.44 41.43
C THR A 767 62.74 -8.89 41.28
N GLY A 768 62.89 -7.64 40.85
CA GLY A 768 64.16 -6.92 40.72
C GLY A 768 64.36 -5.79 41.74
N ASN A 769 65.09 -4.75 41.32
CA ASN A 769 65.45 -3.61 42.17
C ASN A 769 64.29 -2.60 42.33
N ILE A 770 64.18 -2.03 43.53
CA ILE A 770 63.24 -0.98 43.91
C ILE A 770 63.99 0.33 44.16
N ILE A 771 63.56 1.41 43.50
CA ILE A 771 63.99 2.78 43.80
C ILE A 771 62.76 3.60 44.19
N ASN A 772 62.66 3.98 45.46
CA ASN A 772 61.61 4.88 45.93
C ASN A 772 62.13 6.31 46.04
N ARG A 773 61.54 7.23 45.27
CA ARG A 773 61.73 8.68 45.41
C ARG A 773 60.47 9.40 45.88
N GLY A 774 59.31 8.74 45.83
CA GLY A 774 58.00 9.26 46.21
C GLY A 774 57.50 8.70 47.54
N ILE A 775 56.17 8.60 47.67
CA ILE A 775 55.50 8.14 48.90
C ILE A 775 55.00 6.71 48.70
N LEU A 776 55.40 5.83 49.60
CA LEU A 776 54.85 4.49 49.80
C LEU A 776 54.27 4.45 51.21
N ASN A 777 52.96 4.34 51.39
CA ASN A 777 52.36 4.50 52.71
C ASN A 777 51.19 3.57 53.00
N SER A 778 51.07 3.23 54.28
CA SER A 778 49.84 2.74 54.87
C SER A 778 49.56 3.28 56.26
N ILE A 779 48.31 3.16 56.73
CA ILE A 779 47.97 3.51 58.12
C ILE A 779 48.43 2.40 59.06
N LYS A 780 48.27 1.11 58.71
CA LYS A 780 48.74 0.00 59.56
C LYS A 780 50.04 -0.61 59.05
N ASP A 781 49.95 -1.52 58.08
CA ASP A 781 51.06 -2.41 57.71
C ASP A 781 51.59 -2.11 56.31
N THR A 782 52.90 -1.98 56.17
CA THR A 782 53.58 -1.85 54.87
C THR A 782 54.57 -3.00 54.71
N THR A 783 54.42 -3.80 53.65
CA THR A 783 55.37 -4.86 53.27
C THR A 783 55.98 -4.54 51.92
N ILE A 784 57.30 -4.50 51.84
CA ILE A 784 58.02 -4.26 50.59
C ILE A 784 59.03 -5.40 50.40
N SER A 785 58.93 -6.11 49.28
CA SER A 785 59.86 -7.19 48.90
C SER A 785 60.53 -6.92 47.56
N GLY A 786 61.84 -7.23 47.45
CA GLY A 786 62.67 -6.87 46.31
C GLY A 786 64.07 -7.48 46.31
N GLU A 787 64.83 -7.27 45.23
CA GLU A 787 66.26 -7.64 45.20
C GLU A 787 67.09 -6.61 46.01
N ASN A 788 67.31 -5.42 45.46
CA ASN A 788 67.85 -4.28 46.20
C ASN A 788 66.77 -3.20 46.36
N ILE A 789 66.60 -2.69 47.58
CA ILE A 789 65.59 -1.68 47.90
C ILE A 789 66.31 -0.40 48.32
N THR A 790 66.15 0.65 47.52
CA THR A 790 66.72 1.98 47.77
C THR A 790 65.62 3.00 48.02
N ASN A 791 65.53 3.53 49.23
CA ASN A 791 64.72 4.70 49.55
C ASN A 791 65.58 5.97 49.45
N GLU A 792 65.42 6.75 48.39
CA GLU A 792 66.21 7.95 48.13
C GLU A 792 65.83 9.12 49.05
N LYS A 793 66.60 10.21 49.03
CA LYS A 793 66.44 11.37 49.96
C LYS A 793 65.01 11.94 49.99
N SER A 794 64.30 11.93 48.86
CA SER A 794 62.91 12.40 48.77
C SER A 794 61.88 11.31 49.10
N GLY A 795 62.31 10.05 49.15
CA GLY A 795 61.45 8.90 49.38
C GLY A 795 60.93 8.83 50.81
N ILE A 796 59.66 8.46 50.94
CA ILE A 796 58.97 8.27 52.21
C ILE A 796 58.34 6.88 52.21
N ILE A 797 58.63 6.09 53.25
CA ILE A 797 57.98 4.81 53.55
C ILE A 797 57.25 4.94 54.89
N VAL A 798 55.96 4.63 54.94
CA VAL A 798 55.14 4.75 56.16
C VAL A 798 54.34 3.48 56.39
N GLY A 799 54.40 2.93 57.60
CA GLY A 799 53.50 1.89 58.09
C GLY A 799 53.43 2.03 59.61
N ARG A 800 52.35 2.62 60.14
CA ARG A 800 52.36 3.10 61.53
C ARG A 800 52.33 1.97 62.55
N GLU A 801 51.78 0.81 62.19
CA GLU A 801 51.75 -0.39 63.03
C GLU A 801 52.94 -1.30 62.71
N SER A 802 53.27 -1.51 61.44
CA SER A 802 54.45 -2.27 61.03
C SER A 802 54.97 -1.89 59.64
N ILE A 803 56.28 -1.96 59.47
CA ILE A 803 56.97 -1.95 58.17
C ILE A 803 57.81 -3.23 58.08
N THR A 804 57.55 -4.08 57.10
CA THR A 804 58.35 -5.26 56.79
C THR A 804 59.12 -5.04 55.49
N ILE A 805 60.45 -5.17 55.53
CA ILE A 805 61.32 -5.05 54.35
C ILE A 805 61.98 -6.41 54.08
N ASP A 806 61.48 -7.13 53.08
CA ASP A 806 61.98 -8.45 52.66
C ASP A 806 62.86 -8.32 51.41
N ASN A 807 64.12 -7.97 51.61
CA ASN A 807 65.11 -7.84 50.53
C ASN A 807 66.07 -9.03 50.47
N LYS A 808 66.33 -9.55 49.26
CA LYS A 808 67.39 -10.57 49.06
C LYS A 808 68.80 -9.97 49.08
N GLY A 809 68.94 -8.73 48.61
CA GLY A 809 70.19 -7.98 48.48
C GLY A 809 70.36 -6.94 49.58
N THR A 810 70.44 -5.66 49.21
CA THR A 810 70.65 -4.55 50.15
C THR A 810 69.40 -3.68 50.35
N PHE A 811 69.20 -3.20 51.59
CA PHE A 811 68.26 -2.11 51.90
C PHE A 811 69.04 -0.83 52.22
N THR A 812 68.95 0.17 51.34
CA THR A 812 69.60 1.48 51.51
C THR A 812 68.55 2.54 51.75
N ASN A 813 68.55 3.16 52.93
CA ASN A 813 67.66 4.26 53.27
C ASN A 813 68.41 5.59 53.39
N LYS A 814 68.08 6.54 52.52
CA LYS A 814 68.50 7.96 52.56
C LYS A 814 67.32 8.90 52.84
N GLY A 815 66.09 8.39 52.77
CA GLY A 815 64.85 9.12 52.97
C GLY A 815 64.21 8.87 54.34
N LYS A 816 62.90 9.10 54.43
CA LYS A 816 62.12 8.92 55.66
C LYS A 816 61.50 7.53 55.72
N VAL A 817 61.62 6.88 56.87
CA VAL A 817 60.89 5.65 57.23
C VAL A 817 60.15 5.96 58.53
N VAL A 818 58.82 5.80 58.53
CA VAL A 818 57.95 6.21 59.65
C VAL A 818 57.09 5.03 60.10
N GLY A 819 57.54 4.35 61.16
CA GLY A 819 56.87 3.17 61.72
C GLY A 819 57.83 2.16 62.36
N PRO A 820 57.32 1.14 63.07
CA PRO A 820 58.14 0.03 63.57
C PRO A 820 58.70 -0.79 62.41
N LEU A 821 60.02 -0.78 62.22
CA LEU A 821 60.70 -1.49 61.14
C LEU A 821 61.07 -2.91 61.59
N ASN A 822 60.42 -3.90 61.00
CA ASN A 822 60.76 -5.31 61.04
C ASN A 822 61.58 -5.63 59.78
N LYS A 823 62.74 -6.25 59.98
CA LYS A 823 63.61 -6.71 58.90
C LYS A 823 63.56 -8.23 58.82
#